data_AF-A0A8A8DCN8-F1
#
_entry.id   AF-A0A8A8DCN8-F1
#
_cell.length_a   1.000
_cell.length_b   1.000
_cell.length_c   1.000
_cell.angle_alpha   90.00
_cell.angle_beta   90.00
_cell.angle_gamma   90.00
#
_symmetry.space_group_name_H-M   'P 1'
#
loop_
_entity.id
_entity.type
_entity.pdbx_description
1 polymer ?
#
loop_
_entity_poly.entity_id
_entity_poly.type
_entity_poly.pdbx_seq_one_letter_code
_entity_poly.pdbx_strand_id
1 'polypeptide(L)'
;MKRDARLPAQPERAAAPDTRDATAAEASHAHRARYEWPIGDAHARASFDIETQTAPDGRMMAWRYRAQAAGAAGHDARGAEDARADAGPASPFVYRHARTSIELADAGAAIPGHGHAFARESFVDELAGALRRDPVALRLQHLDAARDAGPRETIRMVSERAAWGAPVAARATPPSTLSGRGFAFDGEPAAESGDARHDGDPHWSAWVVDLDVDRATGDVAVRRVVAGQGVGEPGDASTVGVPAWQIEAAISRVMGTRLTARPAHDETGADAQPDAIALELAVSDAAAPRAHGELSGHDARRIEQAAAPAAAAIANALYDATGVRFRAPPFDAARIRAALAQPVPVDAAGGLHAGPRRASRWRRWLAGAGAGGVVGGLLGLACAILPGHAPIAPIAPGGADGAMWSAATLERGRQVALAGDCAVCHTAPGGATNAGGLALDTPFGTIYTTNLTPDPETGIGAWSYPAFARAMREGISRDGTHLYPAFPYTAFAKLSEPDLLALYAYLMSQPPVKHVPPPTKLPFPLDRRRLVAGWNWLYHDARPFAPDPARSAMWNRGKYLVDGAGHCGACHTPRNALGAEKGGLAYLSGGEAEGWVAPPLVASPASPVPWTEGALFDYLRTGFSAQHGVAAGPMAPVVAGLAALPEHDVRAIAHYLASLSPPVDAALAADAATRQMRGAETVATLGLENGRRAFDAACAVCHAESGGVGHFGVRPLMGLNTSVSQAAPDNLLRVLHHGIAQPATDHLGYMPGFGEAFDDRQMAELAAYIRARYAPGQPAWRNLAETSARIRRAGVH
;
A
#
# COMPACT_ATOMS: atom_id res chain seq x y z
N MET A 1 35.23 74.10 20.64
CA MET A 1 35.21 74.41 22.09
C MET A 1 35.98 73.31 22.80
N LYS A 2 37.09 73.68 23.48
CA LYS A 2 37.79 73.08 24.65
C LYS A 2 37.45 71.61 25.03
N ARG A 3 38.37 70.71 25.43
CA ARG A 3 39.73 70.85 25.99
C ARG A 3 40.37 69.44 26.11
N ASP A 4 41.71 69.42 26.06
CA ASP A 4 42.65 68.31 26.26
C ASP A 4 42.69 67.69 27.67
N ALA A 5 43.23 66.46 27.75
CA ALA A 5 44.43 66.06 28.56
C ALA A 5 44.46 64.52 28.71
N ARG A 6 45.36 63.79 28.04
CA ARG A 6 46.73 63.41 28.46
C ARG A 6 46.85 62.69 29.83
N LEU A 7 47.27 61.43 29.74
CA LEU A 7 47.83 60.53 30.76
C LEU A 7 49.00 61.13 31.55
N PRO A 8 49.30 60.60 32.76
CA PRO A 8 50.46 59.68 32.94
C PRO A 8 50.18 58.56 33.99
N ALA A 9 50.58 57.29 33.82
CA ALA A 9 51.89 56.61 33.99
C ALA A 9 51.85 55.60 35.17
N GLN A 10 52.38 54.40 34.92
CA GLN A 10 52.34 53.16 35.74
C GLN A 10 53.25 53.17 36.99
N PRO A 11 53.22 52.13 37.85
CA PRO A 11 54.17 51.02 37.65
C PRO A 11 53.65 49.58 37.91
N GLU A 12 54.34 48.64 37.24
CA GLU A 12 54.55 47.19 37.51
C GLU A 12 54.42 46.76 39.00
N ARG A 13 54.07 45.52 39.42
CA ARG A 13 54.26 44.15 38.91
C ARG A 13 53.55 43.18 39.88
N ALA A 14 52.89 42.13 39.39
CA ALA A 14 52.82 40.80 40.04
C ALA A 14 52.16 39.79 39.09
N ALA A 15 52.80 38.63 38.90
CA ALA A 15 52.42 37.61 37.95
C ALA A 15 51.12 36.86 38.35
N ALA A 16 50.26 36.60 37.36
CA ALA A 16 49.22 35.56 37.39
C ALA A 16 49.30 34.74 36.09
N PRO A 17 49.16 33.41 36.13
CA PRO A 17 49.41 32.54 34.98
C PRO A 17 48.23 32.50 34.00
N ASP A 18 48.60 32.22 32.76
CA ASP A 18 47.85 32.04 31.51
C ASP A 18 46.46 31.41 31.68
N THR A 19 45.37 32.16 31.45
CA THR A 19 44.02 31.61 31.33
C THR A 19 43.74 31.23 29.88
N ARG A 20 44.31 30.11 29.46
CA ARG A 20 43.78 29.26 28.38
C ARG A 20 43.35 27.93 28.98
N ASP A 21 42.14 27.90 29.54
CA ASP A 21 41.29 26.71 29.65
C ASP A 21 40.09 27.04 30.55
N ALA A 22 39.02 27.55 29.94
CA ALA A 22 37.68 27.53 30.53
C ALA A 22 36.63 27.98 29.48
N THR A 23 36.43 27.17 28.44
CA THR A 23 35.24 27.29 27.58
C THR A 23 34.61 25.91 27.42
N ALA A 24 33.35 25.81 27.88
CA ALA A 24 32.38 24.74 27.62
C ALA A 24 32.70 23.34 28.17
N ALA A 25 32.35 23.11 29.45
CA ALA A 25 31.93 21.77 29.87
C ALA A 25 30.54 21.50 29.25
N GLU A 26 30.51 20.89 28.07
CA GLU A 26 29.30 20.31 27.49
C GLU A 26 28.79 19.19 28.43
N ALA A 27 27.53 19.27 28.86
CA ALA A 27 26.90 18.24 29.67
C ALA A 27 26.78 16.94 28.85
N SER A 28 27.64 15.96 29.14
CA SER A 28 27.55 14.60 28.59
C SER A 28 26.79 13.69 29.55
N HIS A 29 25.90 12.85 29.00
CA HIS A 29 25.14 11.87 29.79
C HIS A 29 25.76 10.48 29.65
N ALA A 30 26.14 9.86 30.78
CA ALA A 30 26.68 8.51 30.82
C ALA A 30 25.56 7.49 31.13
N HIS A 31 25.45 6.44 30.32
CA HIS A 31 24.49 5.35 30.48
C HIS A 31 25.23 4.02 30.57
N ARG A 32 24.84 3.16 31.53
CA ARG A 32 25.45 1.84 31.73
C ARG A 32 24.40 0.78 32.04
N ALA A 33 24.52 -0.39 31.43
CA ALA A 33 23.66 -1.54 31.72
C ALA A 33 24.44 -2.86 31.58
N ARG A 34 23.89 -3.92 32.19
CA ARG A 34 24.42 -5.28 32.11
C ARG A 34 23.33 -6.24 31.61
N TYR A 35 23.66 -7.05 30.60
CA TYR A 35 22.79 -8.07 30.00
C TYR A 35 23.37 -9.47 30.20
N GLU A 36 22.52 -10.49 30.13
CA GLU A 36 22.95 -11.89 30.21
C GLU A 36 22.32 -12.73 29.10
N TRP A 37 23.05 -13.75 28.61
CA TRP A 37 22.58 -14.68 27.59
C TRP A 37 22.91 -16.13 27.97
N PRO A 38 21.98 -17.10 27.84
CA PRO A 38 22.26 -18.50 28.13
C PRO A 38 23.21 -19.12 27.08
N ILE A 39 24.19 -19.91 27.51
CA ILE A 39 25.17 -20.59 26.64
C ILE A 39 25.20 -22.07 27.00
N GLY A 40 25.07 -22.96 26.02
CA GLY A 40 25.24 -24.41 26.24
C GLY A 40 24.26 -25.02 27.24
N ASP A 41 24.78 -25.83 28.18
CA ASP A 41 23.99 -26.49 29.24
C ASP A 41 23.23 -25.47 30.11
N ALA A 42 22.10 -25.89 30.70
CA ALA A 42 21.05 -25.07 31.31
C ALA A 42 21.47 -24.05 32.40
N HIS A 43 22.74 -23.97 32.80
CA HIS A 43 23.26 -23.09 33.84
C HIS A 43 24.38 -22.13 33.42
N ALA A 44 25.02 -22.31 32.25
CA ALA A 44 26.08 -21.40 31.81
C ALA A 44 25.48 -20.13 31.15
N ARG A 45 26.04 -18.95 31.46
CA ARG A 45 25.59 -17.66 30.92
C ARG A 45 26.76 -16.80 30.48
N ALA A 46 26.60 -16.09 29.38
CA ALA A 46 27.41 -14.89 29.09
C ALA A 46 26.85 -13.68 29.82
N SER A 47 27.73 -12.77 30.19
CA SER A 47 27.36 -11.42 30.61
C SER A 47 27.98 -10.35 29.73
N PHE A 48 27.23 -9.29 29.49
CA PHE A 48 27.60 -8.15 28.65
C PHE A 48 27.47 -6.86 29.46
N ASP A 49 28.57 -6.17 29.73
CA ASP A 49 28.60 -4.85 30.35
C ASP A 49 28.77 -3.80 29.26
N ILE A 50 27.81 -2.89 29.15
CA ILE A 50 27.77 -1.83 28.13
C ILE A 50 27.71 -0.47 28.81
N GLU A 51 28.60 0.45 28.43
CA GLU A 51 28.63 1.84 28.88
C GLU A 51 28.75 2.78 27.67
N THR A 52 27.95 3.84 27.62
CA THR A 52 28.07 4.89 26.59
C THR A 52 28.03 6.30 27.19
N GLN A 53 28.70 7.24 26.53
CA GLN A 53 28.55 8.67 26.78
C GLN A 53 27.89 9.31 25.56
N THR A 54 26.85 10.11 25.77
CA THR A 54 26.11 10.78 24.70
C THR A 54 26.25 12.29 24.75
N ALA A 55 26.25 12.92 23.57
CA ALA A 55 26.07 14.35 23.40
C ALA A 55 24.58 14.74 23.58
N PRO A 56 24.26 16.03 23.79
CA PRO A 56 22.88 16.49 23.98
C PRO A 56 21.93 16.17 22.81
N ASP A 57 22.47 15.99 21.60
CA ASP A 57 21.74 15.59 20.39
C ASP A 57 21.55 14.07 20.27
N GLY A 58 21.83 13.31 21.34
CA GLY A 58 21.71 11.86 21.41
C GLY A 58 22.83 11.09 20.69
N ARG A 59 23.83 11.78 20.12
CA ARG A 59 24.94 11.14 19.42
C ARG A 59 25.87 10.44 20.42
N MET A 60 26.16 9.16 20.21
CA MET A 60 27.07 8.36 21.04
C MET A 60 28.52 8.79 20.78
N MET A 61 29.19 9.29 21.82
CA MET A 61 30.57 9.81 21.77
C MET A 61 31.61 8.78 22.20
N ALA A 62 31.23 7.88 23.10
CA ALA A 62 32.07 6.77 23.54
C ALA A 62 31.20 5.53 23.78
N TRP A 63 31.73 4.34 23.51
CA TRP A 63 31.07 3.07 23.73
C TRP A 63 32.07 2.06 24.30
N ARG A 64 31.83 1.56 25.51
CA ARG A 64 32.61 0.48 26.12
C ARG A 64 31.75 -0.76 26.19
N TYR A 65 32.25 -1.85 25.63
CA TYR A 65 31.56 -3.13 25.54
C TYR A 65 32.46 -4.23 26.08
N ARG A 66 32.01 -4.93 27.13
CA ARG A 66 32.71 -6.08 27.70
C ARG A 66 31.80 -7.29 27.67
N ALA A 67 32.23 -8.38 27.03
CA ALA A 67 31.53 -9.66 27.02
C ALA A 67 32.36 -10.75 27.70
N GLN A 68 31.73 -11.58 28.54
CA GLN A 68 32.41 -12.65 29.29
C GLN A 68 31.52 -13.90 29.37
N ALA A 69 32.06 -15.10 29.08
CA ALA A 69 31.36 -16.37 29.28
C ALA A 69 31.63 -16.94 30.68
N ALA A 70 30.59 -17.30 31.44
CA ALA A 70 30.74 -17.90 32.77
C ALA A 70 31.28 -19.34 32.68
N GLY A 71 32.52 -19.55 33.14
CA GLY A 71 33.23 -20.84 33.12
C GLY A 71 34.75 -20.71 32.97
N ALA A 72 35.26 -19.57 32.51
CA ALA A 72 36.70 -19.32 32.33
C ALA A 72 37.40 -18.78 33.59
N ALA A 73 37.02 -19.26 34.78
CA ALA A 73 37.76 -18.98 36.01
C ALA A 73 38.78 -20.08 36.28
N GLY A 74 40.00 -19.86 35.78
CA GLY A 74 41.20 -20.56 36.22
C GLY A 74 41.83 -21.44 35.15
N HIS A 75 42.72 -20.87 34.34
CA HIS A 75 44.04 -21.42 34.04
C HIS A 75 44.98 -20.23 33.73
N ASP A 76 46.24 -20.38 34.14
CA ASP A 76 47.18 -19.33 34.50
C ASP A 76 47.37 -18.17 33.51
N ALA A 77 47.34 -16.96 34.07
CA ALA A 77 48.04 -15.81 33.54
C ALA A 77 49.55 -16.02 33.69
N ARG A 78 50.19 -16.65 32.69
CA ARG A 78 51.63 -16.51 32.40
C ARG A 78 51.98 -17.26 31.11
N GLY A 79 52.16 -16.51 30.02
CA GLY A 79 52.87 -16.97 28.81
C GLY A 79 52.06 -16.90 27.52
N ALA A 80 52.01 -15.71 26.90
CA ALA A 80 51.89 -15.53 25.45
C ALA A 80 51.99 -14.02 25.13
N GLU A 81 53.17 -13.43 25.38
CA GLU A 81 53.64 -12.33 24.54
C GLU A 81 54.17 -12.94 23.23
N ASP A 82 53.94 -12.24 22.13
CA ASP A 82 54.37 -12.54 20.74
C ASP A 82 53.56 -13.56 19.92
N ALA A 83 52.41 -13.09 19.40
CA ALA A 83 52.03 -13.31 18.00
C ALA A 83 51.28 -12.06 17.48
N ARG A 84 51.97 -11.24 16.69
CA ARG A 84 51.39 -10.08 16.01
C ARG A 84 50.54 -10.51 14.81
N ALA A 85 49.38 -9.87 14.72
CA ALA A 85 48.75 -9.32 13.51
C ALA A 85 48.51 -10.28 12.33
N ASP A 86 47.33 -10.89 12.29
CA ASP A 86 46.36 -10.67 11.20
C ASP A 86 45.00 -11.29 11.57
N ALA A 87 43.92 -10.59 11.28
CA ALA A 87 42.50 -10.94 11.56
C ALA A 87 42.09 -11.04 13.04
N GLY A 88 41.84 -9.87 13.68
CA GLY A 88 41.02 -9.83 14.90
C GLY A 88 39.55 -10.22 14.59
N PRO A 89 38.78 -10.71 15.57
CA PRO A 89 37.35 -10.98 15.37
C PRO A 89 36.64 -9.72 14.88
N ALA A 90 35.78 -9.87 13.87
CA ALA A 90 35.01 -8.78 13.28
C ALA A 90 34.31 -7.97 14.38
N SER A 91 34.43 -6.64 14.31
CA SER A 91 33.87 -5.75 15.33
C SER A 91 32.36 -6.00 15.47
N PRO A 92 31.84 -6.41 16.65
CA PRO A 92 30.40 -6.65 16.87
C PRO A 92 29.57 -5.35 16.87
N PHE A 93 30.17 -4.23 16.48
CA PHE A 93 29.62 -2.89 16.61
C PHE A 93 29.36 -2.27 15.25
N VAL A 94 28.08 -2.08 14.95
CA VAL A 94 27.58 -1.55 13.67
C VAL A 94 27.62 -0.01 13.62
N TYR A 95 27.70 0.68 14.78
CA TYR A 95 27.55 2.14 14.87
C TYR A 95 28.91 2.88 14.86
N ARG A 96 29.40 3.34 13.72
CA ARG A 96 30.82 3.75 13.56
C ARG A 96 31.22 5.11 14.19
N HIS A 97 30.29 5.89 14.72
CA HIS A 97 30.54 7.28 15.16
C HIS A 97 30.94 7.46 16.63
N ALA A 98 31.07 6.37 17.41
CA ALA A 98 31.50 6.42 18.81
C ALA A 98 32.97 5.98 18.96
N ARG A 99 33.72 6.56 19.91
CA ARG A 99 35.01 5.99 20.34
C ARG A 99 34.76 4.66 21.05
N THR A 100 35.13 3.55 20.43
CA THR A 100 34.80 2.19 20.90
C THR A 100 35.95 1.52 21.62
N SER A 101 35.68 0.96 22.80
CA SER A 101 36.55 0.03 23.52
C SER A 101 35.82 -1.30 23.66
N ILE A 102 36.39 -2.37 23.12
CA ILE A 102 35.75 -3.70 23.11
C ILE A 102 36.67 -4.69 23.82
N GLU A 103 36.15 -5.34 24.86
CA GLU A 103 36.83 -6.39 25.62
C GLU A 103 36.02 -7.69 25.50
N LEU A 104 36.53 -8.69 24.79
CA LEU A 104 35.89 -10.00 24.64
C LEU A 104 36.70 -11.06 25.39
N ALA A 105 36.19 -11.50 26.53
CA ALA A 105 36.74 -12.62 27.29
C ALA A 105 35.91 -13.88 27.02
N ASP A 106 36.08 -14.43 25.81
CA ASP A 106 35.35 -15.59 25.31
C ASP A 106 36.33 -16.67 24.82
N ALA A 107 36.72 -17.56 25.72
CA ALA A 107 37.63 -18.66 25.40
C ALA A 107 36.91 -19.67 24.48
N GLY A 108 37.24 -19.66 23.19
CA GLY A 108 36.73 -20.64 22.21
C GLY A 108 35.48 -20.21 21.43
N ALA A 109 35.13 -18.91 21.41
CA ALA A 109 33.94 -18.39 20.72
C ALA A 109 32.63 -19.05 21.20
N ALA A 110 32.49 -19.21 22.52
CA ALA A 110 31.33 -19.83 23.15
C ALA A 110 30.10 -18.91 23.17
N ILE A 111 30.26 -17.60 23.01
CA ILE A 111 29.15 -16.64 22.98
C ILE A 111 28.58 -16.55 21.55
N PRO A 112 27.30 -16.91 21.32
CA PRO A 112 26.72 -16.83 20.00
C PRO A 112 26.47 -15.38 19.55
N GLY A 113 26.58 -15.10 18.25
CA GLY A 113 26.41 -13.75 17.68
C GLY A 113 25.06 -13.09 18.01
N HIS A 114 23.98 -13.85 18.03
CA HIS A 114 22.66 -13.35 18.43
C HIS A 114 22.58 -12.92 19.91
N GLY A 115 23.47 -13.42 20.78
CA GLY A 115 23.62 -12.93 22.15
C GLY A 115 24.24 -11.53 22.21
N HIS A 116 25.18 -11.23 21.31
CA HIS A 116 25.73 -9.88 21.14
C HIS A 116 24.66 -8.93 20.57
N ALA A 117 23.92 -9.36 19.55
CA ALA A 117 22.81 -8.59 18.98
C ALA A 117 21.77 -8.25 20.05
N PHE A 118 21.38 -9.22 20.89
CA PHE A 118 20.47 -9.02 22.01
C PHE A 118 20.91 -7.89 22.95
N ALA A 119 22.15 -7.99 23.46
CA ALA A 119 22.65 -7.03 24.44
C ALA A 119 22.79 -5.62 23.86
N ARG A 120 23.34 -5.50 22.64
CA ARG A 120 23.54 -4.22 21.95
C ARG A 120 22.21 -3.54 21.65
N GLU A 121 21.29 -4.25 21.02
CA GLU A 121 20.03 -3.66 20.55
C GLU A 121 19.04 -3.36 21.68
N SER A 122 19.08 -4.14 22.75
CA SER A 122 18.33 -3.83 23.96
C SER A 122 18.87 -2.59 24.68
N PHE A 123 20.20 -2.37 24.64
CA PHE A 123 20.82 -1.17 25.21
C PHE A 123 20.53 0.09 24.41
N VAL A 124 20.60 0.02 23.08
CA VAL A 124 20.29 1.18 22.22
C VAL A 124 18.83 1.61 22.39
N ASP A 125 17.92 0.66 22.57
CA ASP A 125 16.52 0.95 22.89
C ASP A 125 16.34 1.57 24.29
N GLU A 126 17.07 1.05 25.30
CA GLU A 126 17.09 1.64 26.65
C GLU A 126 17.62 3.07 26.63
N LEU A 127 18.66 3.33 25.84
CA LEU A 127 19.22 4.66 25.62
C LEU A 127 18.20 5.58 24.92
N ALA A 128 17.51 5.10 23.89
CA ALA A 128 16.47 5.86 23.20
C ALA A 128 15.34 6.29 24.15
N GLY A 129 14.90 5.38 25.03
CA GLY A 129 13.93 5.67 26.07
C GLY A 129 14.42 6.72 27.07
N ALA A 130 15.67 6.59 27.55
CA ALA A 130 16.26 7.56 28.47
C ALA A 130 16.43 8.96 27.85
N LEU A 131 16.74 9.03 26.56
CA LEU A 131 16.86 10.26 25.78
C LEU A 131 15.51 10.80 25.25
N ARG A 132 14.40 10.07 25.46
CA ARG A 132 13.08 10.38 24.91
C ARG A 132 13.09 10.56 23.38
N ARG A 133 13.77 9.66 22.68
CA ARG A 133 13.91 9.67 21.22
C ARG A 133 13.30 8.42 20.62
N ASP A 134 12.92 8.54 19.35
CA ASP A 134 12.49 7.38 18.57
C ASP A 134 13.68 6.40 18.38
N PRO A 135 13.53 5.11 18.72
CA PRO A 135 14.61 4.14 18.69
C PRO A 135 15.07 3.78 17.27
N VAL A 136 14.22 3.95 16.24
CA VAL A 136 14.61 3.75 14.84
C VAL A 136 15.42 4.95 14.35
N ALA A 137 14.97 6.17 14.62
CA ALA A 137 15.68 7.40 14.29
C ALA A 137 17.04 7.48 14.96
N LEU A 138 17.14 7.03 16.23
CA LEU A 138 18.42 6.98 16.93
C LEU A 138 19.42 6.06 16.23
N ARG A 139 19.00 4.89 15.72
CA ARG A 139 19.87 3.97 14.98
C ARG A 139 20.30 4.55 13.64
N LEU A 140 19.35 5.12 12.88
CA LEU A 140 19.62 5.75 11.59
C LEU A 140 20.56 6.96 11.71
N GLN A 141 20.58 7.67 12.85
CA GLN A 141 21.53 8.76 13.11
C GLN A 141 22.98 8.26 13.17
N HIS A 142 23.20 6.98 13.50
CA HIS A 142 24.52 6.40 13.71
C HIS A 142 25.01 5.53 12.53
N LEU A 143 24.28 5.55 11.40
CA LEU A 143 24.64 4.89 10.15
C LEU A 143 24.93 5.95 9.07
N ASP A 144 26.09 5.87 8.44
CA ASP A 144 26.54 6.79 7.40
C ASP A 144 25.69 6.64 6.12
N ALA A 145 25.26 7.75 5.53
CA ALA A 145 24.37 7.71 4.38
C ALA A 145 25.00 7.13 3.11
N ALA A 146 26.31 7.21 2.95
CA ALA A 146 27.03 6.72 1.77
C ALA A 146 27.57 5.30 1.98
N ARG A 147 28.09 4.99 3.18
CA ARG A 147 28.73 3.70 3.48
C ARG A 147 27.77 2.65 4.01
N ASP A 148 26.69 3.07 4.67
CA ASP A 148 25.73 2.18 5.33
C ASP A 148 24.37 2.20 4.61
N ALA A 149 24.35 2.34 3.27
CA ALA A 149 23.09 2.39 2.52
C ALA A 149 22.25 1.10 2.62
N GLY A 150 22.88 -0.08 2.55
CA GLY A 150 22.21 -1.38 2.74
C GLY A 150 21.49 -1.55 4.10
N PRO A 151 22.16 -1.33 5.24
CA PRO A 151 21.51 -1.42 6.54
C PRO A 151 20.47 -0.31 6.75
N ARG A 152 20.71 0.92 6.25
CA ARG A 152 19.71 2.00 6.30
C ARG A 152 18.45 1.65 5.51
N GLU A 153 18.61 1.03 4.34
CA GLU A 153 17.49 0.58 3.51
C GLU A 153 16.72 -0.57 4.17
N THR A 154 17.42 -1.54 4.75
CA THR A 154 16.79 -2.65 5.49
C THR A 154 15.96 -2.12 6.68
N ILE A 155 16.53 -1.20 7.47
CA ILE A 155 15.82 -0.53 8.58
C ILE A 155 14.60 0.24 8.04
N ARG A 156 14.75 1.00 6.95
CA ARG A 156 13.69 1.79 6.33
C ARG A 156 12.54 0.89 5.87
N MET A 157 12.84 -0.15 5.08
CA MET A 157 11.83 -1.08 4.54
C MET A 157 11.06 -1.80 5.65
N VAL A 158 11.76 -2.34 6.66
CA VAL A 158 11.11 -3.03 7.77
C VAL A 158 10.28 -2.06 8.62
N SER A 159 10.79 -0.86 8.90
CA SER A 159 10.06 0.15 9.69
C SER A 159 8.83 0.68 8.96
N GLU A 160 8.94 0.93 7.65
CA GLU A 160 7.82 1.34 6.80
C GLU A 160 6.76 0.24 6.72
N ARG A 161 7.16 -1.01 6.47
CA ARG A 161 6.23 -2.16 6.41
C ARG A 161 5.59 -2.47 7.76
N ALA A 162 6.30 -2.20 8.85
CA ALA A 162 5.77 -2.31 10.21
C ALA A 162 4.88 -1.13 10.62
N ALA A 163 4.83 -0.05 9.83
CA ALA A 163 4.23 1.23 10.17
C ALA A 163 4.74 1.76 11.52
N TRP A 164 6.06 1.77 11.71
CA TRP A 164 6.71 2.30 12.91
C TRP A 164 6.35 3.78 13.12
N GLY A 165 6.00 4.16 14.36
CA GLY A 165 5.58 5.53 14.72
C GLY A 165 4.10 5.87 14.48
N ALA A 166 3.31 5.00 13.82
CA ALA A 166 1.86 5.18 13.72
C ALA A 166 1.14 4.76 15.02
N PRO A 167 0.04 5.44 15.43
CA PRO A 167 -0.76 5.00 16.57
C PRO A 167 -1.29 3.58 16.32
N VAL A 168 -0.98 2.65 17.23
CA VAL A 168 -1.54 1.29 17.16
C VAL A 168 -3.06 1.41 17.31
N ALA A 169 -3.82 0.88 16.34
CA ALA A 169 -5.27 0.91 16.39
C ALA A 169 -5.76 0.24 17.68
N ALA A 170 -6.49 0.99 18.52
CA ALA A 170 -7.08 0.49 19.75
C ALA A 170 -8.13 -0.58 19.40
N ARG A 171 -7.77 -1.85 19.56
CA ARG A 171 -8.72 -2.96 19.58
C ARG A 171 -9.23 -3.11 21.02
N ALA A 172 -10.43 -3.67 21.20
CA ALA A 172 -10.97 -3.92 22.53
C ALA A 172 -10.20 -5.07 23.21
N THR A 173 -9.06 -4.75 23.82
CA THR A 173 -8.33 -5.66 24.70
C THR A 173 -8.94 -5.63 26.10
N PRO A 174 -8.90 -6.74 26.85
CA PRO A 174 -9.27 -6.73 28.27
C PRO A 174 -8.46 -5.65 29.02
N PRO A 175 -9.03 -5.03 30.07
CA PRO A 175 -8.32 -4.00 30.84
C PRO A 175 -7.05 -4.51 31.55
N SER A 176 -6.81 -5.83 31.58
CA SER A 176 -5.61 -6.46 32.13
C SER A 176 -4.43 -6.56 31.15
N THR A 177 -4.62 -6.24 29.87
CA THR A 177 -3.62 -6.46 28.82
C THR A 177 -2.83 -5.18 28.49
N LEU A 178 -1.51 -5.30 28.43
CA LEU A 178 -0.57 -4.25 28.04
C LEU A 178 0.00 -4.56 26.66
N SER A 179 -0.12 -3.65 25.71
CA SER A 179 0.42 -3.82 24.36
C SER A 179 1.74 -3.06 24.19
N GLY A 180 2.69 -3.64 23.47
CA GLY A 180 3.95 -2.98 23.18
C GLY A 180 4.55 -3.39 21.86
N ARG A 181 5.44 -2.53 21.37
CA ARG A 181 6.12 -2.67 20.09
C ARG A 181 7.62 -2.48 20.26
N GLY A 182 8.41 -3.35 19.63
CA GLY A 182 9.87 -3.33 19.74
C GLY A 182 10.55 -3.45 18.39
N PHE A 183 11.62 -2.67 18.20
CA PHE A 183 12.49 -2.71 17.04
C PHE A 183 13.88 -3.21 17.43
N ALA A 184 14.50 -4.02 16.57
CA ALA A 184 15.91 -4.35 16.68
C ALA A 184 16.55 -4.58 15.31
N PHE A 185 17.86 -4.37 15.24
CA PHE A 185 18.63 -4.46 14.01
C PHE A 185 20.02 -5.08 14.24
N ASP A 186 20.48 -5.93 13.32
CA ASP A 186 21.81 -6.53 13.35
C ASP A 186 22.36 -6.75 11.94
N GLY A 187 23.69 -6.92 11.84
CA GLY A 187 24.34 -7.37 10.62
C GLY A 187 25.85 -7.12 10.62
N GLU A 188 26.54 -7.75 9.67
CA GLU A 188 28.00 -7.68 9.55
C GLU A 188 28.41 -7.01 8.23
N PRO A 189 29.35 -6.04 8.27
CA PRO A 189 29.96 -5.50 7.05
C PRO A 189 30.90 -6.52 6.38
N ALA A 190 31.07 -6.43 5.07
CA ALA A 190 32.02 -7.25 4.32
C ALA A 190 33.43 -7.16 4.91
N ALA A 191 34.12 -8.29 5.04
CA ALA A 191 35.46 -8.33 5.63
C ALA A 191 36.47 -7.57 4.74
N GLU A 192 37.19 -6.60 5.30
CA GLU A 192 38.33 -5.94 4.66
C GLU A 192 39.58 -6.84 4.70
N SER A 193 39.53 -8.06 4.17
CA SER A 193 40.73 -8.89 3.97
C SER A 193 40.80 -9.41 2.54
N GLY A 194 41.88 -9.03 1.85
CA GLY A 194 42.11 -9.29 0.43
C GLY A 194 42.39 -10.75 0.07
N ASP A 195 41.82 -11.72 0.78
CA ASP A 195 41.94 -13.14 0.48
C ASP A 195 40.58 -13.69 0.02
N ALA A 196 40.48 -13.95 -1.28
CA ALA A 196 39.25 -14.32 -1.99
C ALA A 196 38.73 -15.75 -1.66
N ARG A 197 38.78 -16.17 -0.39
CA ARG A 197 38.31 -17.47 0.09
C ARG A 197 37.55 -17.41 1.42
N HIS A 198 36.93 -16.28 1.76
CA HIS A 198 35.85 -16.24 2.74
C HIS A 198 34.59 -15.67 2.08
N ASP A 199 33.60 -16.55 1.98
CA ASP A 199 32.31 -16.41 1.30
C ASP A 199 31.34 -15.57 2.15
N GLY A 200 31.69 -14.31 2.41
CA GLY A 200 31.01 -13.44 3.37
C GLY A 200 30.37 -12.21 2.72
N ASP A 201 29.29 -12.40 1.97
CA ASP A 201 28.47 -11.27 1.51
C ASP A 201 27.92 -10.49 2.73
N PRO A 202 27.92 -9.15 2.69
CA PRO A 202 27.35 -8.35 3.76
C PRO A 202 25.86 -8.68 3.93
N HIS A 203 25.47 -8.98 5.18
CA HIS A 203 24.11 -9.39 5.53
C HIS A 203 23.56 -8.52 6.65
N TRP A 204 22.34 -8.04 6.49
CA TRP A 204 21.64 -7.16 7.42
C TRP A 204 20.27 -7.73 7.76
N SER A 205 19.80 -7.57 9.00
CA SER A 205 18.49 -8.04 9.44
C SER A 205 17.83 -7.03 10.37
N ALA A 206 16.57 -6.67 10.09
CA ALA A 206 15.77 -5.78 10.92
C ALA A 206 14.43 -6.45 11.28
N TRP A 207 14.00 -6.24 12.53
CA TRP A 207 12.79 -6.86 13.09
C TRP A 207 11.94 -5.82 13.82
N VAL A 208 10.62 -5.88 13.60
CA VAL A 208 9.60 -5.24 14.43
C VAL A 208 8.66 -6.30 14.98
N VAL A 209 8.45 -6.27 16.30
CA VAL A 209 7.57 -7.19 17.02
C VAL A 209 6.47 -6.40 17.69
N ASP A 210 5.21 -6.78 17.43
CA ASP A 210 4.04 -6.33 18.17
C ASP A 210 3.57 -7.45 19.12
N LEU A 211 3.45 -7.16 20.41
CA LEU A 211 2.99 -8.14 21.41
C LEU A 211 1.98 -7.55 22.39
N ASP A 212 1.22 -8.45 23.01
CA ASP A 212 0.33 -8.19 24.14
C ASP A 212 0.81 -8.99 25.35
N VAL A 213 0.77 -8.38 26.55
CA VAL A 213 1.13 -9.00 27.83
C VAL A 213 -0.07 -8.94 28.77
N ASP A 214 -0.54 -10.09 29.26
CA ASP A 214 -1.53 -10.09 30.33
C ASP A 214 -0.86 -9.86 31.68
N ARG A 215 -1.28 -8.79 32.37
CA ARG A 215 -0.64 -8.34 33.62
C ARG A 215 -0.83 -9.32 34.78
N ALA A 216 -1.90 -10.11 34.79
CA ALA A 216 -2.22 -11.01 35.90
C ALA A 216 -1.46 -12.34 35.77
N THR A 217 -1.38 -12.87 34.56
CA THR A 217 -0.78 -14.18 34.27
C THR A 217 0.69 -14.08 33.89
N GLY A 218 1.11 -12.96 33.29
CA GLY A 218 2.41 -12.77 32.65
C GLY A 218 2.48 -13.34 31.23
N ASP A 219 1.37 -13.86 30.69
CA ASP A 219 1.34 -14.47 29.37
C ASP A 219 1.59 -13.44 28.27
N VAL A 220 2.40 -13.82 27.28
CA VAL A 220 2.78 -13.00 26.14
C VAL A 220 2.19 -13.58 24.86
N ALA A 221 1.42 -12.77 24.15
CA ALA A 221 0.94 -13.06 22.81
C ALA A 221 1.73 -12.21 21.80
N VAL A 222 2.67 -12.82 21.08
CA VAL A 222 3.31 -12.17 19.93
C VAL A 222 2.30 -12.14 18.79
N ARG A 223 1.79 -10.96 18.46
CA ARG A 223 0.68 -10.81 17.50
C ARG A 223 1.18 -10.75 16.07
N ARG A 224 2.26 -10.01 15.87
CA ARG A 224 2.78 -9.70 14.54
C ARG A 224 4.29 -9.55 14.58
N VAL A 225 4.95 -10.13 13.59
CA VAL A 225 6.38 -9.96 13.35
C VAL A 225 6.55 -9.45 11.94
N VAL A 226 7.27 -8.34 11.78
CA VAL A 226 7.74 -7.84 10.49
C VAL A 226 9.25 -7.96 10.48
N ALA A 227 9.78 -8.85 9.66
CA ALA A 227 11.21 -9.16 9.64
C ALA A 227 11.72 -9.22 8.20
N GLY A 228 12.77 -8.46 7.92
CA GLY A 228 13.42 -8.41 6.61
C GLY A 228 14.93 -8.58 6.74
N GLN A 229 15.51 -9.30 5.80
CA GLN A 229 16.95 -9.49 5.66
C GLN A 229 17.42 -8.92 4.32
N GLY A 230 18.54 -8.22 4.32
CA GLY A 230 19.12 -7.60 3.13
C GLY A 230 20.55 -8.02 2.87
N VAL A 231 20.91 -8.10 1.58
CA VAL A 231 22.27 -8.34 1.09
C VAL A 231 22.66 -7.29 0.06
N GLY A 232 23.96 -7.00 -0.04
CA GLY A 232 24.52 -6.18 -1.13
C GLY A 232 25.19 -4.86 -0.69
N GLU A 233 25.96 -4.32 -1.62
CA GLU A 233 26.70 -3.06 -1.51
C GLU A 233 25.79 -1.82 -1.69
N PRO A 234 26.23 -0.62 -1.27
CA PRO A 234 25.49 0.62 -1.49
C PRO A 234 25.09 0.83 -2.97
N GLY A 235 23.78 0.80 -3.25
CA GLY A 235 23.22 1.00 -4.59
C GLY A 235 22.53 -0.23 -5.21
N ASP A 236 22.89 -1.44 -4.76
CA ASP A 236 22.33 -2.72 -5.24
C ASP A 236 21.63 -3.53 -4.12
N ALA A 237 21.35 -2.87 -2.98
CA ALA A 237 20.75 -3.51 -1.82
C ALA A 237 19.36 -4.08 -2.14
N SER A 238 19.17 -5.38 -1.88
CA SER A 238 17.88 -6.06 -1.96
C SER A 238 17.47 -6.55 -0.57
N THR A 239 16.17 -6.52 -0.24
CA THR A 239 15.63 -7.02 1.03
C THR A 239 14.55 -8.06 0.76
N VAL A 240 14.66 -9.22 1.42
CA VAL A 240 13.73 -10.36 1.34
C VAL A 240 13.15 -10.63 2.74
N GLY A 241 11.98 -11.26 2.83
CA GLY A 241 11.42 -11.70 4.11
C GLY A 241 12.29 -12.73 4.82
N VAL A 242 12.15 -12.82 6.15
CA VAL A 242 12.71 -13.92 6.93
C VAL A 242 11.73 -15.10 6.91
N PRO A 243 12.14 -16.32 6.53
CA PRO A 243 11.23 -17.46 6.43
C PRO A 243 10.47 -17.79 7.72
N ALA A 244 9.20 -18.18 7.58
CA ALA A 244 8.27 -18.44 8.68
C ALA A 244 8.84 -19.37 9.77
N TRP A 245 9.44 -20.48 9.38
CA TRP A 245 10.00 -21.47 10.31
C TRP A 245 11.19 -20.93 11.11
N GLN A 246 11.95 -19.96 10.57
CA GLN A 246 13.05 -19.30 11.28
C GLN A 246 12.49 -18.36 12.36
N ILE A 247 11.42 -17.65 12.02
CA ILE A 247 10.67 -16.81 12.97
C ILE A 247 10.08 -17.66 14.09
N GLU A 248 9.47 -18.81 13.76
CA GLU A 248 9.00 -19.78 14.77
C GLU A 248 10.12 -20.26 15.69
N ALA A 249 11.26 -20.69 15.12
CA ALA A 249 12.38 -21.22 15.88
C ALA A 249 13.00 -20.16 16.80
N ALA A 250 13.19 -18.93 16.31
CA ALA A 250 13.78 -17.82 17.05
C ALA A 250 12.89 -17.38 18.21
N ILE A 251 11.59 -17.19 17.96
CA ILE A 251 10.66 -16.74 18.99
C ILE A 251 10.43 -17.85 20.02
N SER A 252 10.32 -19.11 19.59
CA SER A 252 10.17 -20.24 20.52
C SER A 252 11.37 -20.38 21.45
N ARG A 253 12.59 -20.15 20.96
CA ARG A 253 13.83 -20.19 21.76
C ARG A 253 13.84 -19.10 22.84
N VAL A 254 13.33 -17.91 22.52
CA VAL A 254 13.35 -16.73 23.42
C VAL A 254 12.18 -16.73 24.40
N MET A 255 10.99 -17.16 23.97
CA MET A 255 9.77 -17.20 24.78
C MET A 255 9.62 -18.48 25.61
N GLY A 256 10.31 -19.56 25.23
CA GLY A 256 10.17 -20.86 25.89
C GLY A 256 8.86 -21.58 25.57
N THR A 257 8.06 -21.08 24.63
CA THR A 257 6.77 -21.64 24.19
C THR A 257 6.82 -22.01 22.70
N ARG A 258 6.16 -23.09 22.29
CA ARG A 258 6.07 -23.45 20.86
C ARG A 258 5.00 -22.61 20.16
N LEU A 259 5.41 -21.91 19.11
CA LEU A 259 4.52 -21.10 18.28
C LEU A 259 4.52 -21.62 16.85
N THR A 260 3.39 -21.46 16.16
CA THR A 260 3.28 -21.57 14.71
C THR A 260 3.13 -20.18 14.12
N ALA A 261 3.95 -19.84 13.14
CA ALA A 261 3.87 -18.62 12.36
C ALA A 261 3.15 -18.93 11.06
N ARG A 262 2.14 -18.13 10.76
CA ARG A 262 1.47 -18.13 9.46
C ARG A 262 1.73 -16.78 8.82
N PRO A 263 1.89 -16.71 7.48
CA PRO A 263 1.79 -15.43 6.80
C PRO A 263 0.55 -14.73 7.33
N ALA A 264 0.67 -13.43 7.63
CA ALA A 264 -0.50 -12.68 8.08
C ALA A 264 -1.65 -12.90 7.08
N HIS A 265 -2.91 -12.85 7.55
CA HIS A 265 -4.11 -13.24 6.78
C HIS A 265 -4.20 -12.68 5.35
N ASP A 266 -3.40 -11.67 5.10
CA ASP A 266 -3.43 -10.64 4.12
C ASP A 266 -2.18 -10.73 3.18
N GLU A 267 -1.33 -11.76 3.37
CA GLU A 267 -0.21 -12.25 2.54
C GLU A 267 -0.57 -13.55 1.78
N THR A 268 -1.82 -14.03 1.85
CA THR A 268 -2.22 -15.35 1.31
C THR A 268 -2.47 -15.34 -0.20
N GLY A 269 -1.41 -15.50 -1.00
CA GLY A 269 -1.48 -15.95 -2.39
C GLY A 269 -1.35 -17.47 -2.49
N ALA A 270 -2.05 -18.10 -3.44
CA ALA A 270 -1.99 -19.53 -3.68
C ALA A 270 -0.68 -19.94 -4.36
N ASP A 271 0.40 -19.96 -3.59
CA ASP A 271 1.54 -20.88 -3.71
C ASP A 271 2.34 -20.75 -2.40
N ALA A 272 2.75 -21.88 -1.82
CA ALA A 272 3.52 -21.89 -0.58
C ALA A 272 4.89 -21.22 -0.81
N GLN A 273 5.04 -19.94 -0.45
CA GLN A 273 6.27 -19.18 -0.69
C GLN A 273 7.01 -18.84 0.64
N PRO A 274 8.31 -19.14 0.77
CA PRO A 274 9.13 -18.89 1.97
C PRO A 274 9.52 -17.43 2.26
N ASP A 275 8.99 -16.44 1.52
CA ASP A 275 9.52 -15.06 1.49
C ASP A 275 8.60 -13.99 2.14
N ALA A 276 7.61 -14.39 2.93
CA ALA A 276 6.70 -13.46 3.61
C ALA A 276 7.45 -12.57 4.63
N ILE A 277 7.28 -11.25 4.52
CA ILE A 277 7.95 -10.28 5.41
C ILE A 277 7.11 -10.04 6.69
N ALA A 278 5.80 -10.31 6.67
CA ALA A 278 4.90 -10.17 7.82
C ALA A 278 4.21 -11.50 8.19
N LEU A 279 4.31 -11.90 9.46
CA LEU A 279 3.66 -13.12 9.97
C LEU A 279 2.85 -12.87 11.25
N GLU A 280 1.74 -13.59 11.35
CA GLU A 280 0.93 -13.74 12.56
C GLU A 280 1.32 -15.04 13.28
N LEU A 281 1.45 -14.99 14.61
CA LEU A 281 1.80 -16.16 15.41
C LEU A 281 0.63 -16.63 16.28
N ALA A 282 0.48 -17.95 16.37
CA ALA A 282 -0.45 -18.62 17.25
C ALA A 282 0.28 -19.67 18.09
N VAL A 283 -0.16 -19.88 19.33
CA VAL A 283 0.32 -20.96 20.19
C VAL A 283 -0.13 -22.30 19.59
N SER A 284 0.80 -23.24 19.44
CA SER A 284 0.49 -24.55 18.82
C SER A 284 0.35 -25.64 19.85
N ASP A 285 -0.80 -26.32 19.83
CA ASP A 285 -1.08 -27.54 20.63
C ASP A 285 -0.65 -28.84 19.91
N ALA A 286 -0.12 -28.76 18.67
CA ALA A 286 0.07 -29.92 17.81
C ALA A 286 1.53 -30.36 17.68
N ALA A 287 1.78 -31.64 17.94
CA ALA A 287 3.00 -32.35 17.54
C ALA A 287 2.94 -32.68 16.04
N ALA A 288 3.19 -31.69 15.16
CA ALA A 288 3.35 -31.95 13.72
C ALA A 288 4.82 -32.32 13.40
N PRO A 289 5.10 -33.34 12.57
CA PRO A 289 6.46 -33.68 12.16
C PRO A 289 7.04 -32.63 11.20
N ARG A 290 8.32 -32.32 11.35
CA ARG A 290 9.08 -31.43 10.44
C ARG A 290 9.19 -32.08 9.05
N ALA A 291 8.77 -31.36 8.01
CA ALA A 291 8.98 -31.76 6.62
C ALA A 291 10.06 -30.90 5.95
N HIS A 292 11.27 -30.88 6.49
CA HIS A 292 12.44 -30.32 5.80
C HIS A 292 13.64 -31.25 6.08
N GLY A 293 14.31 -31.70 5.02
CA GLY A 293 15.49 -32.57 5.12
C GLY A 293 16.63 -31.93 5.92
N GLU A 294 17.60 -32.73 6.34
CA GLU A 294 18.77 -32.27 7.11
C GLU A 294 19.44 -31.07 6.44
N LEU A 295 19.32 -29.89 7.07
CA LEU A 295 19.95 -28.65 6.64
C LEU A 295 21.47 -28.79 6.77
N SER A 296 22.22 -28.29 5.78
CA SER A 296 23.68 -28.25 5.87
C SER A 296 24.12 -27.34 7.03
N GLY A 297 25.27 -27.63 7.66
CA GLY A 297 25.84 -26.76 8.72
C GLY A 297 26.21 -25.34 8.24
N HIS A 298 26.22 -25.13 6.92
CA HIS A 298 26.36 -23.82 6.30
C HIS A 298 25.04 -23.03 6.33
N ASP A 299 23.93 -23.68 5.96
CA ASP A 299 22.61 -23.04 5.98
C ASP A 299 22.19 -22.73 7.41
N ALA A 300 22.45 -23.63 8.36
CA ALA A 300 22.17 -23.40 9.79
C ALA A 300 22.81 -22.10 10.32
N ARG A 301 24.01 -21.73 9.87
CA ARG A 301 24.70 -20.49 10.29
C ARG A 301 24.09 -19.23 9.67
N ARG A 302 23.81 -19.23 8.36
CA ARG A 302 23.09 -18.13 7.70
C ARG A 302 21.71 -17.90 8.30
N ILE A 303 21.05 -18.99 8.69
CA ILE A 303 19.74 -18.98 9.34
C ILE A 303 19.80 -18.34 10.74
N GLU A 304 20.83 -18.63 11.54
CA GLU A 304 20.99 -18.02 12.87
C GLU A 304 21.33 -16.52 12.80
N GLN A 305 22.00 -16.06 11.74
CA GLN A 305 22.30 -14.65 11.50
C GLN A 305 21.04 -13.84 11.16
N ALA A 306 20.16 -14.35 10.28
CA ALA A 306 18.92 -13.67 9.89
C ALA A 306 17.96 -13.43 11.08
N ALA A 307 17.99 -14.31 12.08
CA ALA A 307 17.15 -14.22 13.27
C ALA A 307 17.81 -13.54 14.48
N ALA A 308 19.04 -13.07 14.36
CA ALA A 308 19.80 -12.49 15.47
C ALA A 308 19.09 -11.33 16.21
N PRO A 309 18.36 -10.41 15.55
CA PRO A 309 17.67 -9.31 16.25
C PRO A 309 16.43 -9.73 17.05
N ALA A 310 15.90 -10.94 16.84
CA ALA A 310 14.58 -11.34 17.34
C ALA A 310 14.43 -11.18 18.86
N ALA A 311 15.44 -11.59 19.62
CA ALA A 311 15.40 -11.53 21.09
C ALA A 311 15.35 -10.09 21.62
N ALA A 312 16.11 -9.17 21.00
CA ALA A 312 16.09 -7.76 21.36
C ALA A 312 14.76 -7.12 20.96
N ALA A 313 14.22 -7.42 19.77
CA ALA A 313 12.93 -6.89 19.33
C ALA A 313 11.81 -7.27 20.31
N ILE A 314 11.79 -8.52 20.79
CA ILE A 314 10.85 -8.98 21.81
C ILE A 314 11.08 -8.25 23.14
N ALA A 315 12.33 -8.16 23.62
CA ALA A 315 12.64 -7.48 24.89
C ALA A 315 12.28 -5.99 24.87
N ASN A 316 12.45 -5.33 23.73
CA ASN A 316 12.09 -3.93 23.51
C ASN A 316 10.56 -3.77 23.49
N ALA A 317 9.84 -4.70 22.85
CA ALA A 317 8.39 -4.69 22.85
C ALA A 317 7.80 -4.95 24.25
N LEU A 318 8.43 -5.83 25.05
CA LEU A 318 8.08 -6.03 26.45
C LEU A 318 8.33 -4.76 27.29
N TYR A 319 9.44 -4.06 27.05
CA TYR A 319 9.72 -2.80 27.75
C TYR A 319 8.71 -1.71 27.40
N ASP A 320 8.36 -1.56 26.12
CA ASP A 320 7.34 -0.61 25.66
C ASP A 320 5.97 -0.91 26.29
N ALA A 321 5.57 -2.20 26.36
CA ALA A 321 4.32 -2.61 26.98
C ALA A 321 4.28 -2.38 28.50
N THR A 322 5.37 -2.72 29.19
CA THR A 322 5.35 -2.90 30.66
C THR A 322 6.09 -1.82 31.43
N GLY A 323 6.97 -1.06 30.78
CA GLY A 323 7.97 -0.20 31.42
C GLY A 323 9.09 -0.97 32.14
N VAL A 324 9.08 -2.30 32.13
CA VAL A 324 10.05 -3.16 32.82
C VAL A 324 11.06 -3.70 31.81
N ARG A 325 12.36 -3.49 32.08
CA ARG A 325 13.41 -3.93 31.15
C ARG A 325 13.89 -5.33 31.49
N PHE A 326 13.67 -6.26 30.56
CA PHE A 326 14.15 -7.64 30.67
C PHE A 326 15.54 -7.76 30.04
N ARG A 327 16.57 -7.90 30.88
CA ARG A 327 17.98 -7.94 30.42
C ARG A 327 18.54 -9.36 30.24
N ALA A 328 17.71 -10.39 30.35
CA ALA A 328 18.13 -11.78 30.22
C ALA A 328 16.97 -12.73 29.81
N PRO A 329 17.06 -13.49 28.70
CA PRO A 329 16.08 -14.50 28.32
C PRO A 329 16.19 -15.80 29.16
N PRO A 330 15.24 -16.76 29.06
CA PRO A 330 13.95 -16.64 28.35
C PRO A 330 12.99 -15.66 29.04
N PHE A 331 12.03 -15.12 28.28
CA PHE A 331 10.96 -14.25 28.80
C PHE A 331 9.66 -15.04 28.96
N ASP A 332 9.69 -16.07 29.81
CA ASP A 332 8.51 -16.86 30.12
C ASP A 332 7.50 -16.11 31.02
N ALA A 333 6.26 -16.58 31.04
CA ALA A 333 5.17 -15.95 31.77
C ALA A 333 5.42 -15.86 33.29
N ALA A 334 6.16 -16.82 33.86
CA ALA A 334 6.47 -16.80 35.29
C ALA A 334 7.42 -15.66 35.66
N ARG A 335 8.46 -15.43 34.85
CA ARG A 335 9.41 -14.32 35.01
C ARG A 335 8.75 -12.97 34.77
N ILE A 336 7.90 -12.85 33.75
CA ILE A 336 7.18 -11.61 33.45
C ILE A 336 6.22 -11.26 34.59
N ARG A 337 5.41 -12.23 35.05
CA ARG A 337 4.51 -12.03 36.19
C ARG A 337 5.28 -11.63 37.46
N ALA A 338 6.40 -12.30 37.75
CA ALA A 338 7.23 -11.97 38.91
C ALA A 338 7.81 -10.55 38.85
N ALA A 339 8.19 -10.08 37.65
CA ALA A 339 8.70 -8.73 37.45
C ALA A 339 7.59 -7.67 37.55
N LEU A 340 6.40 -7.95 37.01
CA LEU A 340 5.23 -7.05 37.05
C LEU A 340 4.60 -6.94 38.46
N ALA A 341 4.84 -7.91 39.33
CA ALA A 341 4.37 -7.92 40.71
C ALA A 341 5.20 -7.01 41.65
N GLN A 342 6.38 -6.54 41.21
CA GLN A 342 7.19 -5.62 41.99
C GLN A 342 6.64 -4.19 41.88
N PRO A 343 6.50 -3.44 42.99
CA PRO A 343 6.08 -2.04 42.92
C PRO A 343 7.14 -1.19 42.19
N VAL A 344 6.73 -0.56 41.09
CA VAL A 344 7.59 0.35 40.31
C VAL A 344 7.85 1.62 41.14
N PRO A 345 9.11 2.05 41.33
CA PRO A 345 9.42 3.33 41.99
C PRO A 345 8.78 4.49 41.23
N VAL A 346 8.03 5.33 41.96
CA VAL A 346 7.30 6.48 41.42
C VAL A 346 8.30 7.60 41.11
N ASP A 347 8.89 7.58 39.92
CA ASP A 347 9.59 8.72 39.30
C ASP A 347 9.65 8.57 37.76
N ALA A 348 8.54 8.15 37.14
CA ALA A 348 8.42 8.11 35.67
C ALA A 348 6.98 8.32 35.13
N ALA A 349 6.07 8.85 35.94
CA ALA A 349 4.71 9.18 35.50
C ALA A 349 4.60 10.67 35.16
N GLY A 350 4.99 11.04 33.94
CA GLY A 350 4.90 12.43 33.48
C GLY A 350 5.00 12.60 31.97
N GLY A 351 3.86 12.51 31.29
CA GLY A 351 3.61 13.28 30.05
C GLY A 351 3.39 12.48 28.76
N LEU A 352 2.32 11.69 28.70
CA LEU A 352 1.71 11.28 27.43
C LEU A 352 1.05 12.50 26.76
N HIS A 353 1.26 12.67 25.45
CA HIS A 353 0.70 13.74 24.63
C HIS A 353 -0.85 13.70 24.62
N ALA A 354 -1.46 14.61 25.39
CA ALA A 354 -2.87 14.95 25.26
C ALA A 354 -3.04 16.10 24.25
N GLY A 355 -3.50 15.79 23.04
CA GLY A 355 -3.94 16.78 22.05
C GLY A 355 -5.33 17.37 22.40
N PRO A 356 -5.64 18.61 21.96
CA PRO A 356 -6.84 19.33 22.37
C PRO A 356 -8.12 18.72 21.77
N ARG A 357 -9.10 18.46 22.63
CA ARG A 357 -10.44 17.96 22.29
C ARG A 357 -11.25 19.05 21.58
N ARG A 358 -11.64 18.83 20.32
CA ARG A 358 -12.63 19.67 19.61
C ARG A 358 -14.03 19.42 20.18
N ALA A 359 -14.65 20.47 20.71
CA ALA A 359 -16.05 20.44 21.15
C ALA A 359 -17.02 20.66 19.98
N SER A 360 -18.12 19.91 20.02
CA SER A 360 -19.25 19.94 19.10
C SER A 360 -19.96 21.29 19.05
N ARG A 361 -20.31 21.76 17.84
CA ARG A 361 -21.35 22.78 17.63
C ARG A 361 -22.33 22.36 16.54
N TRP A 362 -22.96 21.21 16.76
CA TRP A 362 -24.24 20.85 16.14
C TRP A 362 -25.35 21.37 17.07
N ARG A 363 -25.94 22.51 16.72
CA ARG A 363 -27.24 23.08 17.18
C ARG A 363 -27.15 24.60 17.15
N ARG A 364 -27.43 25.16 15.97
CA ARG A 364 -28.12 26.45 15.76
C ARG A 364 -28.12 26.78 14.27
N TRP A 365 -28.96 26.10 13.49
CA TRP A 365 -29.40 26.60 12.17
C TRP A 365 -30.84 26.13 11.92
N LEU A 366 -31.77 26.87 12.51
CA LEU A 366 -33.15 27.02 12.04
C LEU A 366 -33.50 28.50 12.19
N ALA A 367 -32.99 29.31 11.27
CA ALA A 367 -33.51 30.62 10.88
C ALA A 367 -32.57 31.22 9.82
N GLY A 368 -33.09 31.51 8.64
CA GLY A 368 -32.42 32.42 7.70
C GLY A 368 -32.27 31.90 6.27
N ALA A 369 -33.39 31.61 5.60
CA ALA A 369 -33.47 31.39 4.16
C ALA A 369 -33.09 32.62 3.29
N GLY A 370 -32.39 33.62 3.83
CA GLY A 370 -31.89 34.80 3.10
C GLY A 370 -30.36 34.86 2.96
N ALA A 371 -29.60 34.06 3.71
CA ALA A 371 -28.13 34.15 3.73
C ALA A 371 -27.43 33.32 2.64
N GLY A 372 -28.11 32.32 2.06
CA GLY A 372 -27.52 31.42 1.05
C GLY A 372 -27.13 32.12 -0.25
N GLY A 373 -27.92 33.12 -0.68
CA GLY A 373 -27.64 33.89 -1.90
C GLY A 373 -26.46 34.86 -1.75
N VAL A 374 -26.28 35.45 -0.57
CA VAL A 374 -25.19 36.41 -0.29
C VAL A 374 -23.88 35.68 -0.06
N VAL A 375 -23.89 34.55 0.67
CA VAL A 375 -22.70 33.71 0.86
C VAL A 375 -22.29 33.03 -0.46
N GLY A 376 -23.24 32.54 -1.25
CA GLY A 376 -22.97 32.00 -2.60
C GLY A 376 -22.43 33.06 -3.56
N GLY A 377 -22.98 34.28 -3.52
CA GLY A 377 -22.48 35.42 -4.31
C GLY A 377 -21.09 35.90 -3.89
N LEU A 378 -20.79 35.92 -2.59
CA LEU A 378 -19.47 36.30 -2.06
C LEU A 378 -18.40 35.22 -2.29
N LEU A 379 -18.75 33.93 -2.21
CA LEU A 379 -17.84 32.84 -2.61
C LEU A 379 -17.58 32.85 -4.12
N GLY A 380 -18.60 33.08 -4.94
CA GLY A 380 -18.45 33.24 -6.38
C GLY A 380 -17.55 34.42 -6.75
N LEU A 381 -17.69 35.54 -6.04
CA LEU A 381 -16.84 36.72 -6.21
C LEU A 381 -15.40 36.49 -5.71
N ALA A 382 -15.21 35.77 -4.60
CA ALA A 382 -13.89 35.40 -4.10
C ALA A 382 -13.13 34.44 -5.05
N CYS A 383 -13.82 33.46 -5.64
CA CYS A 383 -13.26 32.57 -6.67
C CYS A 383 -12.94 33.31 -7.98
N ALA A 384 -13.63 34.41 -8.29
CA ALA A 384 -13.36 35.22 -9.48
C ALA A 384 -12.13 36.14 -9.32
N ILE A 385 -11.77 36.51 -8.09
CA ILE A 385 -10.73 37.50 -7.76
C ILE A 385 -9.37 36.85 -7.39
N LEU A 386 -9.32 35.55 -7.06
CA LEU A 386 -8.06 34.86 -6.83
C LEU A 386 -7.19 34.86 -8.12
N PRO A 387 -5.91 35.27 -8.04
CA PRO A 387 -5.00 35.16 -9.18
C PRO A 387 -4.96 33.72 -9.68
N GLY A 388 -5.08 33.51 -10.99
CA GLY A 388 -4.91 32.19 -11.58
C GLY A 388 -3.53 31.61 -11.27
N HIS A 389 -3.41 30.28 -11.27
CA HIS A 389 -2.11 29.63 -11.05
C HIS A 389 -1.12 30.07 -12.14
N ALA A 390 0.11 30.37 -11.74
CA ALA A 390 1.13 30.77 -12.69
C ALA A 390 1.42 29.66 -13.71
N PRO A 391 1.62 30.01 -14.99
CA PRO A 391 2.04 29.04 -16.00
C PRO A 391 3.43 28.49 -15.67
N ILE A 392 3.64 27.20 -15.91
CA ILE A 392 4.97 26.58 -15.87
C ILE A 392 5.59 26.72 -17.27
N ALA A 393 6.82 27.21 -17.32
CA ALA A 393 7.55 27.41 -18.56
C ALA A 393 7.68 26.09 -19.36
N PRO A 394 7.51 26.13 -20.69
CA PRO A 394 7.70 24.94 -21.52
C PRO A 394 9.17 24.48 -21.50
N ILE A 395 9.38 23.17 -21.66
CA ILE A 395 10.71 22.59 -21.87
C ILE A 395 11.04 22.55 -23.37
N ALA A 396 12.33 22.46 -23.69
CA ALA A 396 12.77 22.27 -25.07
C ALA A 396 12.27 20.91 -25.61
N PRO A 397 11.78 20.84 -26.87
CA PRO A 397 11.41 19.59 -27.52
C PRO A 397 12.59 18.61 -27.50
N GLY A 398 12.33 17.33 -27.18
CA GLY A 398 13.38 16.30 -27.05
C GLY A 398 14.11 16.30 -25.69
N GLY A 399 13.75 17.16 -24.74
CA GLY A 399 14.37 17.18 -23.40
C GLY A 399 14.08 15.96 -22.52
N ALA A 400 13.20 15.06 -22.95
CA ALA A 400 12.78 13.85 -22.24
C ALA A 400 12.78 12.61 -23.16
N ASP A 401 13.79 12.50 -24.02
CA ASP A 401 13.93 11.41 -24.99
C ASP A 401 13.84 10.03 -24.33
N GLY A 402 13.17 9.09 -25.00
CA GLY A 402 12.98 7.71 -24.54
C GLY A 402 14.28 6.97 -24.18
N ALA A 403 15.43 7.41 -24.72
CA ALA A 403 16.75 6.86 -24.45
C ALA A 403 17.29 7.16 -23.03
N MET A 404 16.66 8.07 -22.28
CA MET A 404 17.07 8.42 -20.91
C MET A 404 16.41 7.57 -19.83
N TRP A 405 15.36 6.81 -20.18
CA TRP A 405 14.55 6.05 -19.22
C TRP A 405 14.90 4.57 -19.27
N SER A 406 14.97 3.92 -18.11
CA SER A 406 15.17 2.47 -18.06
C SER A 406 13.94 1.75 -18.61
N ALA A 407 14.16 0.55 -19.19
CA ALA A 407 13.07 -0.30 -19.65
C ALA A 407 12.07 -0.63 -18.52
N ALA A 408 12.55 -0.77 -17.28
CA ALA A 408 11.71 -1.00 -16.11
C ALA A 408 10.79 0.20 -15.81
N THR A 409 11.31 1.43 -15.91
CA THR A 409 10.49 2.65 -15.73
C THR A 409 9.44 2.77 -16.83
N LEU A 410 9.81 2.50 -18.08
CA LEU A 410 8.87 2.54 -19.21
C LEU A 410 7.78 1.46 -19.09
N GLU A 411 8.14 0.24 -18.69
CA GLU A 411 7.17 -0.83 -18.46
C GLU A 411 6.25 -0.50 -17.28
N ARG A 412 6.78 0.06 -16.19
CA ARG A 412 5.94 0.53 -15.09
C ARG A 412 4.98 1.64 -15.54
N GLY A 413 5.46 2.58 -16.35
CA GLY A 413 4.62 3.63 -16.92
C GLY A 413 3.53 3.11 -17.85
N ARG A 414 3.85 2.08 -18.66
CA ARG A 414 2.88 1.36 -19.49
C ARG A 414 1.79 0.73 -18.63
N GLN A 415 2.15 0.08 -17.52
CA GLN A 415 1.19 -0.51 -16.59
C GLN A 415 0.28 0.54 -15.95
N VAL A 416 0.82 1.68 -15.53
CA VAL A 416 0.02 2.79 -15.00
C VAL A 416 -0.91 3.37 -16.07
N ALA A 417 -0.45 3.49 -17.32
CA ALA A 417 -1.27 3.96 -18.44
C ALA A 417 -2.43 3.01 -18.79
N LEU A 418 -2.20 1.70 -18.68
CA LEU A 418 -3.24 0.66 -18.86
C LEU A 418 -4.23 0.65 -17.71
N ALA A 419 -3.74 0.67 -16.46
CA ALA A 419 -4.60 0.76 -15.29
C ALA A 419 -5.43 2.06 -15.29
N GLY A 420 -4.85 3.15 -15.80
CA GLY A 420 -5.51 4.45 -15.94
C GLY A 420 -6.43 4.60 -17.16
N ASP A 421 -6.55 3.57 -18.00
CA ASP A 421 -7.32 3.60 -19.26
C ASP A 421 -7.01 4.82 -20.14
N CYS A 422 -5.75 5.27 -20.15
CA CYS A 422 -5.37 6.50 -20.83
C CYS A 422 -5.72 6.45 -22.32
N ALA A 423 -5.42 5.32 -22.98
CA ALA A 423 -5.70 5.12 -24.39
C ALA A 423 -7.20 4.99 -24.70
N VAL A 424 -8.02 4.52 -23.74
CA VAL A 424 -9.47 4.41 -23.92
C VAL A 424 -10.08 5.80 -24.05
N CYS A 425 -9.69 6.72 -23.17
CA CYS A 425 -10.19 8.09 -23.20
C CYS A 425 -9.51 8.96 -24.27
N HIS A 426 -8.21 8.80 -24.47
CA HIS A 426 -7.41 9.71 -25.32
C HIS A 426 -7.22 9.20 -26.76
N THR A 427 -8.09 8.30 -27.24
CA THR A 427 -8.07 7.85 -28.64
C THR A 427 -9.45 8.02 -29.25
N ALA A 428 -9.56 8.85 -30.29
CA ALA A 428 -10.80 8.96 -31.05
C ALA A 428 -11.06 7.69 -31.89
N PRO A 429 -12.32 7.33 -32.20
CA PRO A 429 -12.62 6.24 -33.13
C PRO A 429 -11.89 6.42 -34.48
N GLY A 430 -11.07 5.43 -34.87
CA GLY A 430 -10.23 5.50 -36.08
C GLY A 430 -9.03 6.46 -36.00
N GLY A 431 -8.80 7.09 -34.85
CA GLY A 431 -7.68 7.98 -34.58
C GLY A 431 -6.42 7.23 -34.13
N ALA A 432 -5.31 7.96 -34.07
CA ALA A 432 -4.06 7.43 -33.50
C ALA A 432 -4.15 7.35 -31.97
N THR A 433 -3.57 6.31 -31.39
CA THR A 433 -3.54 6.09 -29.94
C THR A 433 -3.03 7.32 -29.19
N ASN A 434 -3.73 7.72 -28.14
CA ASN A 434 -3.40 8.86 -27.28
C ASN A 434 -3.40 10.25 -27.96
N ALA A 435 -3.81 10.37 -29.23
CA ALA A 435 -3.84 11.64 -29.95
C ALA A 435 -5.04 12.56 -29.60
N GLY A 436 -5.90 12.13 -28.67
CA GLY A 436 -7.09 12.86 -28.21
C GLY A 436 -8.22 12.88 -29.23
N GLY A 437 -9.23 13.69 -28.95
CA GLY A 437 -10.38 13.92 -29.84
C GLY A 437 -11.59 13.03 -29.58
N LEU A 438 -11.57 12.15 -28.57
CA LEU A 438 -12.77 11.43 -28.16
C LEU A 438 -13.78 12.41 -27.55
N ALA A 439 -15.04 12.30 -27.97
CA ALA A 439 -16.15 13.08 -27.45
C ALA A 439 -16.76 12.35 -26.24
N LEU A 440 -16.54 12.88 -25.04
CA LEU A 440 -17.16 12.40 -23.81
C LEU A 440 -18.49 13.13 -23.62
N ASP A 441 -19.59 12.41 -23.76
CA ASP A 441 -20.91 12.95 -23.45
C ASP A 441 -21.12 12.99 -21.94
N THR A 442 -21.48 14.16 -21.41
CA THR A 442 -21.73 14.35 -19.98
C THR A 442 -23.06 15.04 -19.79
N PRO A 443 -23.69 14.93 -18.60
CA PRO A 443 -24.90 15.70 -18.28
C PRO A 443 -24.74 17.23 -18.40
N PHE A 444 -23.49 17.71 -18.50
CA PHE A 444 -23.12 19.12 -18.60
C PHE A 444 -22.79 19.56 -20.03
N GLY A 445 -22.79 18.64 -20.99
CA GLY A 445 -22.38 18.83 -22.38
C GLY A 445 -21.15 18.01 -22.75
N THR A 446 -20.76 18.07 -24.02
CA THR A 446 -19.66 17.27 -24.58
C THR A 446 -18.30 17.85 -24.23
N ILE A 447 -17.41 17.01 -23.71
CA ILE A 447 -16.00 17.32 -23.44
C ILE A 447 -15.12 16.52 -24.39
N TYR A 448 -14.12 17.15 -25.00
CA TYR A 448 -13.18 16.47 -25.89
C TYR A 448 -11.86 16.18 -25.19
N THR A 449 -11.35 14.95 -25.34
CA THR A 449 -10.08 14.54 -24.74
C THR A 449 -8.88 15.15 -25.46
N THR A 450 -7.81 15.43 -24.71
CA THR A 450 -6.61 16.11 -25.20
C THR A 450 -5.62 15.15 -25.85
N ASN A 451 -4.67 15.66 -26.63
CA ASN A 451 -3.57 14.88 -27.17
C ASN A 451 -2.50 14.68 -26.09
N LEU A 452 -2.17 13.43 -25.75
CA LEU A 452 -1.17 13.05 -24.73
C LEU A 452 0.18 12.62 -25.35
N THR A 453 0.32 12.65 -26.67
CA THR A 453 1.57 12.26 -27.33
C THR A 453 2.66 13.31 -27.09
N PRO A 454 3.96 12.98 -27.25
CA PRO A 454 5.06 13.94 -27.05
C PRO A 454 5.21 14.94 -28.20
N ASP A 455 4.17 15.15 -29.02
CA ASP A 455 4.18 16.23 -30.01
C ASP A 455 4.33 17.59 -29.32
N PRO A 456 5.31 18.43 -29.70
CA PRO A 456 5.63 19.66 -28.97
C PRO A 456 4.62 20.79 -29.21
N GLU A 457 3.84 20.74 -30.30
CA GLU A 457 2.90 21.79 -30.66
C GLU A 457 1.48 21.52 -30.14
N THR A 458 1.04 20.27 -30.26
CA THR A 458 -0.36 19.86 -30.06
C THR A 458 -0.55 18.86 -28.93
N GLY A 459 0.52 18.20 -28.49
CA GLY A 459 0.54 17.24 -27.38
C GLY A 459 1.22 17.78 -26.12
N ILE A 460 1.80 16.87 -25.34
CA ILE A 460 2.50 17.17 -24.08
C ILE A 460 4.02 17.33 -24.24
N GLY A 461 4.54 17.35 -25.47
CA GLY A 461 5.99 17.35 -25.74
C GLY A 461 6.78 18.50 -25.12
N ALA A 462 6.11 19.63 -24.84
CA ALA A 462 6.70 20.81 -24.20
C ALA A 462 6.43 20.89 -22.68
N TRP A 463 5.84 19.85 -22.07
CA TRP A 463 5.50 19.84 -20.66
C TRP A 463 6.66 19.29 -19.83
N SER A 464 7.01 19.96 -18.73
CA SER A 464 7.92 19.39 -17.73
C SER A 464 7.19 18.39 -16.84
N TYR A 465 7.93 17.49 -16.18
CA TYR A 465 7.34 16.59 -15.19
C TYR A 465 6.54 17.33 -14.10
N PRO A 466 7.02 18.44 -13.49
CA PRO A 466 6.20 19.21 -12.55
C PRO A 466 4.89 19.73 -13.14
N ALA A 467 4.86 20.12 -14.42
CA ALA A 467 3.62 20.53 -15.08
C ALA A 467 2.65 19.36 -15.30
N PHE A 468 3.18 18.20 -15.69
CA PHE A 468 2.40 16.97 -15.81
C PHE A 468 1.84 16.51 -14.46
N ALA A 469 2.69 16.41 -13.42
CA ALA A 469 2.30 16.03 -12.08
C ALA A 469 1.23 16.98 -11.51
N ARG A 470 1.36 18.30 -11.74
CA ARG A 470 0.34 19.29 -11.34
C ARG A 470 -0.99 19.06 -12.04
N ALA A 471 -1.00 18.73 -13.33
CA ALA A 471 -2.23 18.40 -14.03
C ALA A 471 -2.88 17.13 -13.46
N MET A 472 -2.10 16.07 -13.27
CA MET A 472 -2.58 14.78 -12.75
C MET A 472 -3.06 14.87 -11.30
N ARG A 473 -2.39 15.65 -10.44
CA ARG A 473 -2.70 15.74 -9.00
C ARG A 473 -3.70 16.82 -8.65
N GLU A 474 -3.65 17.98 -9.31
CA GLU A 474 -4.40 19.18 -8.90
C GLU A 474 -5.47 19.58 -9.93
N GLY A 475 -5.49 18.94 -11.10
CA GLY A 475 -6.38 19.33 -12.18
C GLY A 475 -6.03 20.71 -12.75
N ILE A 476 -4.75 21.09 -12.75
CA ILE A 476 -4.28 22.38 -13.26
C ILE A 476 -3.28 22.14 -14.40
N SER A 477 -3.66 22.56 -15.60
CA SER A 477 -2.85 22.49 -16.82
C SER A 477 -1.53 23.26 -16.68
N ARG A 478 -0.56 22.98 -17.55
CA ARG A 478 0.72 23.71 -17.62
C ARG A 478 0.55 25.23 -17.71
N ASP A 479 -0.46 25.70 -18.44
CA ASP A 479 -0.77 27.12 -18.62
C ASP A 479 -1.49 27.77 -17.42
N GLY A 480 -1.80 27.00 -16.38
CA GLY A 480 -2.50 27.47 -15.19
C GLY A 480 -4.02 27.38 -15.26
N THR A 481 -4.58 26.90 -16.37
CA THR A 481 -6.02 26.67 -16.50
C THR A 481 -6.47 25.44 -15.72
N HIS A 482 -7.66 25.51 -15.11
CA HIS A 482 -8.25 24.34 -14.46
C HIS A 482 -8.79 23.36 -15.50
N LEU A 483 -8.55 22.08 -15.28
CA LEU A 483 -9.06 20.96 -16.06
C LEU A 483 -10.45 20.59 -15.54
N TYR A 484 -11.36 20.19 -16.44
CA TYR A 484 -12.68 19.71 -15.98
C TYR A 484 -12.53 18.36 -15.28
N PRO A 485 -13.30 18.08 -14.20
CA PRO A 485 -13.24 16.81 -13.47
C PRO A 485 -13.58 15.55 -14.28
N ALA A 486 -14.01 15.69 -15.54
CA ALA A 486 -14.09 14.58 -16.49
C ALA A 486 -12.71 13.94 -16.74
N PHE A 487 -11.63 14.72 -16.60
CA PHE A 487 -10.30 14.18 -16.38
C PHE A 487 -10.20 13.77 -14.90
N PRO A 488 -10.02 12.47 -14.56
CA PRO A 488 -10.17 11.96 -13.19
C PRO A 488 -8.95 12.28 -12.30
N TYR A 489 -8.50 13.53 -12.28
CA TYR A 489 -7.39 13.99 -11.44
C TYR A 489 -7.66 13.83 -9.93
N THR A 490 -8.92 13.70 -9.51
CA THR A 490 -9.29 13.35 -8.13
C THR A 490 -8.80 11.95 -7.74
N ALA A 491 -8.82 11.00 -8.68
CA ALA A 491 -8.29 9.66 -8.49
C ALA A 491 -6.78 9.63 -8.74
N PHE A 492 -6.30 10.26 -9.82
CA PHE A 492 -4.86 10.29 -10.12
C PHE A 492 -4.02 11.02 -9.07
N ALA A 493 -4.61 11.92 -8.28
CA ALA A 493 -3.97 12.49 -7.10
C ALA A 493 -3.43 11.42 -6.12
N LYS A 494 -4.02 10.22 -6.11
CA LYS A 494 -3.62 9.10 -5.25
C LYS A 494 -2.38 8.38 -5.74
N LEU A 495 -1.98 8.55 -7.00
CA LEU A 495 -0.79 7.91 -7.56
C LEU A 495 0.47 8.30 -6.78
N SER A 496 1.34 7.31 -6.60
CA SER A 496 2.66 7.50 -5.99
C SER A 496 3.54 8.34 -6.91
N GLU A 497 4.52 9.04 -6.34
CA GLU A 497 5.46 9.83 -7.13
C GLU A 497 6.24 8.99 -8.17
N PRO A 498 6.74 7.77 -7.83
CA PRO A 498 7.36 6.91 -8.82
C PRO A 498 6.43 6.51 -9.97
N ASP A 499 5.15 6.22 -9.68
CA ASP A 499 4.19 5.82 -10.71
C ASP A 499 3.82 6.97 -11.65
N LEU A 500 3.68 8.20 -11.13
CA LEU A 500 3.46 9.39 -11.97
C LEU A 500 4.66 9.70 -12.86
N LEU A 501 5.88 9.59 -12.32
CA LEU A 501 7.10 9.79 -13.10
C LEU A 501 7.24 8.73 -14.19
N ALA A 502 6.97 7.47 -13.85
CA ALA A 502 6.98 6.36 -14.81
C ALA A 502 5.94 6.57 -15.92
N LEU A 503 4.71 6.98 -15.56
CA LEU A 503 3.67 7.32 -16.53
C LEU A 503 4.10 8.45 -17.47
N TYR A 504 4.67 9.53 -16.93
CA TYR A 504 5.21 10.63 -17.72
C TYR A 504 6.30 10.14 -18.68
N ALA A 505 7.26 9.36 -18.20
CA ALA A 505 8.33 8.78 -19.03
C ALA A 505 7.77 7.89 -20.16
N TYR A 506 6.78 7.05 -19.85
CA TYR A 506 6.11 6.21 -20.84
C TYR A 506 5.41 7.05 -21.91
N LEU A 507 4.59 8.03 -21.54
CA LEU A 507 3.90 8.91 -22.50
C LEU A 507 4.89 9.70 -23.36
N MET A 508 5.97 10.22 -22.76
CA MET A 508 7.00 10.98 -23.48
C MET A 508 7.86 10.14 -24.44
N SER A 509 7.86 8.81 -24.29
CA SER A 509 8.56 7.88 -25.18
C SER A 509 7.68 7.35 -26.33
N GLN A 510 6.39 7.69 -26.36
CA GLN A 510 5.49 7.25 -27.42
C GLN A 510 5.73 7.99 -28.75
N PRO A 511 5.27 7.47 -29.89
CA PRO A 511 5.32 8.20 -31.16
C PRO A 511 4.59 9.56 -31.06
N PRO A 512 5.21 10.67 -31.48
CA PRO A 512 4.54 11.97 -31.52
C PRO A 512 3.49 11.99 -32.62
N VAL A 513 2.29 12.50 -32.31
CA VAL A 513 1.22 12.67 -33.29
C VAL A 513 0.75 14.12 -33.24
N LYS A 514 0.93 14.83 -34.36
CA LYS A 514 0.44 16.19 -34.51
C LYS A 514 -1.06 16.19 -34.80
N HIS A 515 -1.86 16.43 -33.77
CA HIS A 515 -3.31 16.45 -33.86
C HIS A 515 -3.89 17.43 -32.83
N VAL A 516 -4.76 18.35 -33.28
CA VAL A 516 -5.46 19.31 -32.43
C VAL A 516 -6.89 18.82 -32.23
N PRO A 517 -7.25 18.33 -31.03
CA PRO A 517 -8.61 17.92 -30.74
C PRO A 517 -9.61 19.09 -30.86
N PRO A 518 -10.89 18.83 -31.17
CA PRO A 518 -11.93 19.85 -31.13
C PRO A 518 -12.00 20.55 -29.76
N PRO A 519 -12.26 21.86 -29.70
CA PRO A 519 -12.37 22.56 -28.43
C PRO A 519 -13.64 22.14 -27.69
N THR A 520 -13.51 21.90 -26.39
CA THR A 520 -14.66 21.67 -25.49
C THR A 520 -15.51 22.94 -25.39
N LYS A 521 -16.81 22.84 -25.70
CA LYS A 521 -17.78 23.94 -25.62
C LYS A 521 -18.93 23.56 -24.70
N LEU A 522 -18.82 23.95 -23.43
CA LEU A 522 -19.90 23.80 -22.45
C LEU A 522 -20.79 25.05 -22.44
N PRO A 523 -22.08 24.93 -22.05
CA PRO A 523 -22.97 26.09 -21.93
C PRO A 523 -22.54 26.99 -20.76
N PHE A 524 -22.81 28.29 -20.86
CA PHE A 524 -22.60 29.22 -19.75
C PHE A 524 -23.46 28.83 -18.54
N PRO A 525 -22.92 28.83 -17.31
CA PRO A 525 -21.59 29.31 -16.91
C PRO A 525 -20.48 28.26 -16.87
N LEU A 526 -20.74 27.01 -17.29
CA LEU A 526 -19.80 25.89 -17.20
C LEU A 526 -18.59 26.03 -18.14
N ASP A 527 -18.68 26.89 -19.16
CA ASP A 527 -17.56 27.31 -20.01
C ASP A 527 -16.43 28.02 -19.23
N ARG A 528 -16.71 28.55 -18.03
CA ARG A 528 -15.73 29.28 -17.21
C ARG A 528 -14.92 28.33 -16.33
N ARG A 529 -13.75 27.92 -16.82
CA ARG A 529 -12.78 27.07 -16.09
C ARG A 529 -12.49 27.50 -14.65
N ARG A 530 -12.53 28.80 -14.33
CA ARG A 530 -12.30 29.31 -12.96
C ARG A 530 -13.33 28.80 -11.94
N LEU A 531 -14.55 28.46 -12.37
CA LEU A 531 -15.56 27.89 -11.46
C LEU A 531 -15.15 26.51 -10.93
N VAL A 532 -14.28 25.79 -11.66
CA VAL A 532 -13.73 24.51 -11.20
C VAL A 532 -12.85 24.70 -9.95
N ALA A 533 -12.27 25.87 -9.71
CA ALA A 533 -11.53 26.13 -8.47
C ALA A 533 -12.41 25.98 -7.23
N GLY A 534 -13.65 26.49 -7.30
CA GLY A 534 -14.64 26.31 -6.24
C GLY A 534 -15.09 24.85 -6.07
N TRP A 535 -15.22 24.12 -7.20
CA TRP A 535 -15.50 22.69 -7.18
C TRP A 535 -14.36 21.89 -6.53
N ASN A 536 -13.10 22.19 -6.88
CA ASN A 536 -11.92 21.55 -6.30
C ASN A 536 -11.84 21.79 -4.79
N TRP A 537 -12.12 23.02 -4.34
CA TRP A 537 -12.15 23.34 -2.92
C TRP A 537 -13.19 22.49 -2.13
N LEU A 538 -14.30 22.11 -2.76
CA LEU A 538 -15.35 21.31 -2.15
C LEU A 538 -15.09 19.79 -2.22
N TYR A 539 -14.54 19.31 -3.34
CA TYR A 539 -14.61 17.89 -3.70
C TYR A 539 -13.26 17.23 -4.02
N HIS A 540 -12.17 18.00 -4.10
CA HIS A 540 -10.87 17.46 -4.48
C HIS A 540 -9.91 17.34 -3.28
N ASP A 541 -9.23 16.21 -3.21
CA ASP A 541 -8.15 15.94 -2.26
C ASP A 541 -6.88 15.54 -3.02
N ALA A 542 -5.96 16.50 -3.18
CA ALA A 542 -4.70 16.34 -3.92
C ALA A 542 -3.66 15.44 -3.22
N ARG A 543 -3.94 14.95 -2.01
CA ARG A 543 -2.97 14.13 -1.26
C ARG A 543 -2.77 12.75 -1.92
N PRO A 544 -1.52 12.28 -2.04
CA PRO A 544 -1.22 10.91 -2.45
C PRO A 544 -1.90 9.86 -1.58
N PHE A 545 -2.03 8.65 -2.09
CA PHE A 545 -2.49 7.52 -1.30
C PHE A 545 -1.56 7.29 -0.10
N ALA A 546 -2.16 7.15 1.08
CA ALA A 546 -1.48 6.73 2.28
C ALA A 546 -1.99 5.33 2.65
N PRO A 547 -1.11 4.30 2.69
CA PRO A 547 -1.49 2.97 3.13
C PRO A 547 -2.10 2.99 4.54
N ASP A 548 -3.18 2.24 4.73
CA ASP A 548 -3.75 1.99 6.05
C ASP A 548 -2.89 0.94 6.77
N PRO A 549 -2.20 1.29 7.86
CA PRO A 549 -1.31 0.36 8.56
C PRO A 549 -2.07 -0.78 9.27
N ALA A 550 -3.40 -0.69 9.39
CA ALA A 550 -4.24 -1.76 9.94
C ALA A 550 -4.69 -2.78 8.87
N ARG A 551 -4.25 -2.63 7.61
CA ARG A 551 -4.63 -3.45 6.46
C ARG A 551 -3.39 -4.01 5.75
N SER A 552 -3.57 -5.09 4.97
CA SER A 552 -2.47 -5.67 4.19
C SER A 552 -1.83 -4.74 3.21
N ALA A 553 -0.61 -5.11 2.81
CA ALA A 553 -0.02 -4.67 1.55
C ALA A 553 -0.94 -4.96 0.36
N MET A 554 -1.50 -6.17 0.24
CA MET A 554 -2.45 -6.54 -0.82
C MET A 554 -3.74 -5.69 -0.80
N TRP A 555 -4.36 -5.49 0.37
CA TRP A 555 -5.53 -4.62 0.48
C TRP A 555 -5.20 -3.17 0.15
N ASN A 556 -4.08 -2.66 0.64
CA ASN A 556 -3.62 -1.29 0.34
C ASN A 556 -3.25 -1.14 -1.13
N ARG A 557 -2.65 -2.15 -1.76
CA ARG A 557 -2.35 -2.19 -3.20
C ARG A 557 -3.63 -2.20 -4.01
N GLY A 558 -4.61 -3.01 -3.62
CA GLY A 558 -5.92 -3.05 -4.24
C GLY A 558 -6.66 -1.73 -4.14
N LYS A 559 -6.69 -1.14 -2.94
CA LYS A 559 -7.27 0.19 -2.72
C LYS A 559 -6.56 1.27 -3.52
N TYR A 560 -5.22 1.26 -3.54
CA TYR A 560 -4.41 2.17 -4.34
C TYR A 560 -4.75 2.09 -5.83
N LEU A 561 -4.91 0.88 -6.36
CA LEU A 561 -5.27 0.67 -7.76
C LEU A 561 -6.72 1.08 -8.01
N VAL A 562 -7.67 0.72 -7.13
CA VAL A 562 -9.09 1.04 -7.29
C VAL A 562 -9.39 2.54 -7.16
N ASP A 563 -8.79 3.22 -6.18
CA ASP A 563 -9.01 4.65 -5.95
C ASP A 563 -8.06 5.56 -6.75
N GLY A 564 -6.94 5.00 -7.22
CA GLY A 564 -5.89 5.72 -7.92
C GLY A 564 -5.98 5.49 -9.42
N ALA A 565 -5.08 4.64 -9.94
CA ALA A 565 -4.94 4.42 -11.38
C ALA A 565 -6.26 3.94 -12.01
N GLY A 566 -6.89 2.90 -11.47
CA GLY A 566 -8.11 2.29 -12.00
C GLY A 566 -9.39 3.11 -11.81
N HIS A 567 -9.34 4.18 -11.00
CA HIS A 567 -10.43 5.15 -10.78
C HIS A 567 -11.84 4.54 -10.74
N CYS A 568 -12.03 3.35 -10.15
CA CYS A 568 -13.25 2.56 -10.36
C CYS A 568 -14.50 3.30 -9.85
N GLY A 569 -14.32 4.17 -8.85
CA GLY A 569 -15.35 5.07 -8.34
C GLY A 569 -15.92 6.03 -9.40
N ALA A 570 -15.16 6.39 -10.43
CA ALA A 570 -15.61 7.27 -11.50
C ALA A 570 -16.80 6.70 -12.28
N CYS A 571 -16.95 5.37 -12.34
CA CYS A 571 -18.09 4.72 -12.99
C CYS A 571 -19.02 4.06 -11.94
N HIS A 572 -18.46 3.49 -10.87
CA HIS A 572 -19.19 2.66 -9.91
C HIS A 572 -19.64 3.38 -8.64
N THR A 573 -19.53 4.71 -8.55
CA THR A 573 -20.04 5.52 -7.43
C THR A 573 -21.06 6.53 -7.95
N PRO A 574 -22.22 6.70 -7.29
CA PRO A 574 -23.22 7.65 -7.76
C PRO A 574 -22.74 9.08 -7.54
N ARG A 575 -23.00 9.96 -8.51
CA ARG A 575 -22.63 11.38 -8.46
C ARG A 575 -23.72 12.24 -7.83
N ASN A 576 -23.33 13.39 -7.29
CA ASN A 576 -24.24 14.46 -6.87
C ASN A 576 -24.61 15.38 -8.04
N ALA A 577 -25.50 16.36 -7.82
CA ALA A 577 -25.96 17.28 -8.87
C ALA A 577 -24.84 18.16 -9.49
N LEU A 578 -23.69 18.29 -8.82
CA LEU A 578 -22.51 19.01 -9.31
C LEU A 578 -21.48 18.07 -9.96
N GLY A 579 -21.84 16.80 -10.20
CA GLY A 579 -20.99 15.82 -10.87
C GLY A 579 -19.91 15.18 -10.00
N ALA A 580 -19.84 15.48 -8.70
CA ALA A 580 -18.86 14.88 -7.80
C ALA A 580 -19.36 13.53 -7.25
N GLU A 581 -18.44 12.57 -7.08
CA GLU A 581 -18.71 11.27 -6.46
C GLU A 581 -19.22 11.43 -5.02
N LYS A 582 -20.21 10.62 -4.65
CA LYS A 582 -20.71 10.57 -3.26
C LYS A 582 -19.82 9.65 -2.42
N GLY A 583 -19.34 10.13 -1.28
CA GLY A 583 -18.56 9.33 -0.33
C GLY A 583 -19.43 8.48 0.62
N GLY A 584 -18.77 7.86 1.61
CA GLY A 584 -19.44 7.06 2.64
C GLY A 584 -20.08 5.78 2.08
N LEU A 585 -21.31 5.47 2.48
CA LEU A 585 -22.05 4.28 2.03
C LEU A 585 -22.37 4.28 0.51
N ALA A 586 -22.17 5.41 -0.17
CA ALA A 586 -22.37 5.51 -1.60
C ALA A 586 -21.14 5.06 -2.41
N TYR A 587 -19.96 5.00 -1.79
CA TYR A 587 -18.73 4.58 -2.46
C TYR A 587 -18.88 3.16 -3.03
N LEU A 588 -18.67 3.02 -4.34
CA LEU A 588 -18.75 1.77 -5.10
C LEU A 588 -20.12 1.05 -5.06
N SER A 589 -21.20 1.77 -4.73
CA SER A 589 -22.56 1.22 -4.67
C SER A 589 -23.32 1.23 -6.00
N GLY A 590 -22.62 1.49 -7.10
CA GLY A 590 -23.12 1.53 -8.47
C GLY A 590 -23.09 2.93 -9.05
N GLY A 591 -23.33 3.07 -10.34
CA GLY A 591 -23.31 4.36 -11.00
C GLY A 591 -23.72 4.29 -12.46
N GLU A 592 -23.26 5.28 -13.23
CA GLU A 592 -23.55 5.39 -14.65
C GLU A 592 -22.30 5.93 -15.36
N ALA A 593 -21.99 5.34 -16.51
CA ALA A 593 -20.90 5.76 -17.39
C ALA A 593 -21.33 5.57 -18.84
N GLU A 594 -21.19 6.61 -19.67
CA GLU A 594 -21.47 6.53 -21.12
C GLU A 594 -22.89 6.00 -21.44
N GLY A 595 -23.86 6.31 -20.58
CA GLY A 595 -25.24 5.83 -20.70
C GLY A 595 -25.44 4.34 -20.38
N TRP A 596 -24.43 3.68 -19.81
CA TRP A 596 -24.50 2.35 -19.22
C TRP A 596 -24.69 2.42 -17.71
N VAL A 597 -25.51 1.51 -17.18
CA VAL A 597 -25.66 1.35 -15.73
C VAL A 597 -24.50 0.53 -15.20
N ALA A 598 -23.59 1.17 -14.45
CA ALA A 598 -22.49 0.49 -13.79
C ALA A 598 -22.99 -0.22 -12.52
N PRO A 599 -22.86 -1.56 -12.43
CA PRO A 599 -23.35 -2.30 -11.26
C PRO A 599 -22.53 -1.94 -10.01
N PRO A 600 -23.08 -2.10 -8.80
CA PRO A 600 -22.30 -1.99 -7.57
C PRO A 600 -21.14 -2.99 -7.53
N LEU A 601 -19.97 -2.54 -7.03
CA LEU A 601 -18.83 -3.42 -6.76
C LEU A 601 -18.83 -3.95 -5.31
N VAL A 602 -19.71 -3.41 -4.48
CA VAL A 602 -20.02 -3.93 -3.14
C VAL A 602 -21.27 -4.82 -3.16
N ALA A 603 -21.48 -5.60 -2.10
CA ALA A 603 -22.61 -6.52 -1.99
C ALA A 603 -23.94 -5.82 -2.29
N SER A 604 -24.68 -6.39 -3.25
CA SER A 604 -25.94 -5.84 -3.71
C SER A 604 -26.94 -6.93 -4.07
N PRO A 605 -28.23 -6.75 -3.76
CA PRO A 605 -29.29 -7.66 -4.19
C PRO A 605 -29.54 -7.60 -5.71
N ALA A 606 -28.91 -6.67 -6.42
CA ALA A 606 -29.04 -6.55 -7.88
C ALA A 606 -28.29 -7.66 -8.65
N SER A 607 -27.29 -8.30 -8.03
CA SER A 607 -26.60 -9.44 -8.62
C SER A 607 -27.38 -10.73 -8.31
N PRO A 608 -27.67 -11.60 -9.30
CA PRO A 608 -28.38 -12.87 -9.05
C PRO A 608 -27.65 -13.79 -8.08
N VAL A 609 -26.32 -13.76 -8.14
CA VAL A 609 -25.42 -14.52 -7.28
C VAL A 609 -24.43 -13.56 -6.64
N PRO A 610 -24.06 -13.74 -5.36
CA PRO A 610 -23.03 -12.90 -4.74
C PRO A 610 -21.66 -13.09 -5.40
N TRP A 611 -20.90 -12.01 -5.53
CA TRP A 611 -19.53 -12.06 -6.05
C TRP A 611 -18.58 -12.68 -5.03
N THR A 612 -17.75 -13.60 -5.48
CA THR A 612 -16.61 -14.12 -4.71
C THR A 612 -15.32 -13.44 -5.18
N GLU A 613 -14.28 -13.45 -4.35
CA GLU A 613 -12.97 -12.91 -4.74
C GLU A 613 -12.42 -13.60 -5.99
N GLY A 614 -12.55 -14.93 -6.09
CA GLY A 614 -12.15 -15.69 -7.28
C GLY A 614 -12.92 -15.29 -8.53
N ALA A 615 -14.25 -15.15 -8.43
CA ALA A 615 -15.07 -14.73 -9.57
C ALA A 615 -14.76 -13.29 -10.02
N LEU A 616 -14.46 -12.38 -9.09
CA LEU A 616 -13.99 -11.03 -9.39
C LEU A 616 -12.64 -11.06 -10.12
N PHE A 617 -11.69 -11.85 -9.61
CA PHE A 617 -10.39 -12.02 -10.25
C PHE A 617 -10.52 -12.56 -11.68
N ASP A 618 -11.28 -13.63 -11.89
CA ASP A 618 -11.49 -14.22 -13.22
C ASP A 618 -12.11 -13.19 -14.18
N TYR A 619 -13.13 -12.46 -13.73
CA TYR A 619 -13.78 -11.43 -14.54
C TYR A 619 -12.82 -10.30 -14.92
N LEU A 620 -12.04 -9.77 -13.97
CA LEU A 620 -11.11 -8.68 -14.24
C LEU A 620 -9.88 -9.13 -15.04
N ARG A 621 -9.49 -10.41 -14.94
CA ARG A 621 -8.31 -10.96 -15.60
C ARG A 621 -8.58 -11.45 -17.03
N THR A 622 -9.78 -11.96 -17.27
CA THR A 622 -10.16 -12.65 -18.53
C THR A 622 -11.31 -11.96 -19.26
N GLY A 623 -12.11 -11.18 -18.56
CA GLY A 623 -13.37 -10.62 -19.06
C GLY A 623 -14.56 -11.54 -18.96
N PHE A 624 -14.43 -12.68 -18.26
CA PHE A 624 -15.53 -13.59 -18.02
C PHE A 624 -15.49 -14.17 -16.60
N SER A 625 -16.68 -14.30 -16.03
CA SER A 625 -16.93 -15.16 -14.87
C SER A 625 -18.14 -16.05 -15.16
N ALA A 626 -18.03 -17.33 -14.82
CA ALA A 626 -19.11 -18.29 -15.02
C ALA A 626 -20.42 -17.88 -14.33
N GLN A 627 -20.32 -17.16 -13.21
CA GLN A 627 -21.45 -16.72 -12.38
C GLN A 627 -21.96 -15.32 -12.71
N HIS A 628 -21.25 -14.53 -13.52
CA HIS A 628 -21.58 -13.12 -13.73
C HIS A 628 -21.59 -12.69 -15.20
N GLY A 629 -21.11 -13.54 -16.12
CA GLY A 629 -21.12 -13.29 -17.55
C GLY A 629 -19.86 -12.61 -18.06
N VAL A 630 -20.00 -11.90 -19.19
CA VAL A 630 -18.89 -11.33 -19.96
C VAL A 630 -18.87 -9.81 -19.83
N ALA A 631 -17.68 -9.23 -19.77
CA ALA A 631 -17.49 -7.78 -19.82
C ALA A 631 -17.90 -7.21 -21.19
N ALA A 632 -18.74 -6.18 -21.16
CA ALA A 632 -19.28 -5.53 -22.36
C ALA A 632 -19.32 -4.00 -22.19
N GLY A 633 -19.51 -3.29 -23.30
CA GLY A 633 -19.58 -1.83 -23.30
C GLY A 633 -18.29 -1.21 -22.74
N PRO A 634 -18.39 -0.14 -21.94
CA PRO A 634 -17.24 0.57 -21.38
C PRO A 634 -16.32 -0.30 -20.51
N MET A 635 -16.83 -1.42 -19.97
CA MET A 635 -16.03 -2.31 -19.13
C MET A 635 -15.11 -3.24 -19.94
N ALA A 636 -15.41 -3.50 -21.22
CA ALA A 636 -14.59 -4.37 -22.05
C ALA A 636 -13.14 -3.85 -22.23
N PRO A 637 -12.90 -2.59 -22.62
CA PRO A 637 -11.53 -2.07 -22.73
C PRO A 637 -10.83 -1.94 -21.37
N VAL A 638 -11.57 -1.63 -20.29
CA VAL A 638 -11.02 -1.60 -18.91
C VAL A 638 -10.44 -2.97 -18.54
N VAL A 639 -11.22 -4.04 -18.75
CA VAL A 639 -10.75 -5.41 -18.52
C VAL A 639 -9.59 -5.76 -19.44
N ALA A 640 -9.60 -5.35 -20.70
CA ALA A 640 -8.47 -5.60 -21.61
C ALA A 640 -7.17 -4.97 -21.08
N GLY A 641 -7.24 -3.76 -20.53
CA GLY A 641 -6.13 -3.10 -19.84
C GLY A 641 -5.66 -3.87 -18.60
N LEU A 642 -6.59 -4.24 -17.72
CA LEU A 642 -6.31 -5.00 -16.50
C LEU A 642 -5.72 -6.39 -16.80
N ALA A 643 -6.19 -7.07 -17.84
CA ALA A 643 -5.69 -8.37 -18.28
C ALA A 643 -4.22 -8.34 -18.74
N ALA A 644 -3.69 -7.15 -19.06
CA ALA A 644 -2.29 -6.94 -19.43
C ALA A 644 -1.40 -6.49 -18.25
N LEU A 645 -1.97 -6.29 -17.05
CA LEU A 645 -1.24 -6.00 -15.83
C LEU A 645 -0.65 -7.27 -15.20
N PRO A 646 0.35 -7.13 -14.31
CA PRO A 646 0.80 -8.23 -13.48
C PRO A 646 -0.36 -8.85 -12.69
N GLU A 647 -0.40 -10.18 -12.61
CA GLU A 647 -1.50 -10.90 -11.97
C GLU A 647 -1.75 -10.44 -10.53
N HIS A 648 -0.68 -10.17 -9.78
CA HIS A 648 -0.77 -9.73 -8.38
C HIS A 648 -1.53 -8.40 -8.23
N ASP A 649 -1.51 -7.53 -9.24
CA ASP A 649 -2.25 -6.26 -9.22
C ASP A 649 -3.75 -6.49 -9.41
N VAL A 650 -4.12 -7.35 -10.38
CA VAL A 650 -5.53 -7.73 -10.59
C VAL A 650 -6.09 -8.47 -9.38
N ARG A 651 -5.27 -9.34 -8.76
CA ARG A 651 -5.63 -10.03 -7.53
C ARG A 651 -5.80 -9.06 -6.36
N ALA A 652 -4.93 -8.06 -6.22
CA ALA A 652 -5.07 -7.03 -5.20
C ALA A 652 -6.37 -6.22 -5.37
N ILE A 653 -6.73 -5.86 -6.60
CA ILE A 653 -8.02 -5.20 -6.90
C ILE A 653 -9.19 -6.10 -6.46
N ALA A 654 -9.20 -7.37 -6.88
CA ALA A 654 -10.26 -8.31 -6.52
C ALA A 654 -10.39 -8.48 -5.00
N HIS A 655 -9.26 -8.63 -4.29
CA HIS A 655 -9.21 -8.75 -2.84
C HIS A 655 -9.77 -7.50 -2.13
N TYR A 656 -9.36 -6.31 -2.58
CA TYR A 656 -9.89 -5.07 -2.01
C TYR A 656 -11.41 -4.97 -2.21
N LEU A 657 -11.91 -5.20 -3.43
CA LEU A 657 -13.34 -5.13 -3.73
C LEU A 657 -14.15 -6.18 -2.94
N ALA A 658 -13.67 -7.41 -2.86
CA ALA A 658 -14.30 -8.48 -2.07
C ALA A 658 -14.38 -8.11 -0.58
N SER A 659 -13.35 -7.47 -0.03
CA SER A 659 -13.30 -7.05 1.38
C SER A 659 -14.35 -6.00 1.77
N LEU A 660 -14.94 -5.29 0.79
CA LEU A 660 -16.00 -4.30 1.03
C LEU A 660 -17.36 -4.95 1.28
N SER A 661 -17.44 -6.27 1.12
CA SER A 661 -18.64 -7.08 1.24
C SER A 661 -18.47 -8.15 2.33
N PRO A 662 -19.58 -8.64 2.93
CA PRO A 662 -19.50 -9.84 3.76
C PRO A 662 -18.86 -11.00 2.99
N PRO A 663 -17.98 -11.80 3.61
CA PRO A 663 -17.37 -12.96 2.96
C PRO A 663 -18.43 -13.90 2.38
N VAL A 664 -18.22 -14.31 1.13
CA VAL A 664 -19.12 -15.23 0.40
C VAL A 664 -18.41 -16.56 0.22
N ASP A 665 -19.04 -17.64 0.68
CA ASP A 665 -18.58 -19.00 0.42
C ASP A 665 -18.78 -19.37 -1.07
N ALA A 666 -17.72 -19.84 -1.71
CA ALA A 666 -17.74 -20.14 -3.15
C ALA A 666 -18.67 -21.32 -3.50
N ALA A 667 -18.79 -22.32 -2.64
CA ALA A 667 -19.70 -23.44 -2.86
C ALA A 667 -21.16 -22.98 -2.72
N LEU A 668 -21.44 -22.10 -1.76
CA LEU A 668 -22.77 -21.50 -1.63
C LEU A 668 -23.13 -20.62 -2.84
N ALA A 669 -22.18 -19.84 -3.35
CA ALA A 669 -22.37 -19.06 -4.58
C ALA A 669 -22.63 -19.96 -5.80
N ALA A 670 -21.91 -21.07 -5.93
CA ALA A 670 -22.11 -22.05 -7.00
C ALA A 670 -23.48 -22.77 -6.90
N ASP A 671 -23.93 -23.12 -5.69
CA ASP A 671 -25.27 -23.67 -5.47
C ASP A 671 -26.37 -22.64 -5.82
N ALA A 672 -26.19 -21.39 -5.39
CA ALA A 672 -27.10 -20.30 -5.75
C ALA A 672 -27.16 -20.09 -7.27
N ALA A 673 -26.02 -20.13 -7.97
CA ALA A 673 -25.96 -20.09 -9.43
C ALA A 673 -26.73 -21.25 -10.05
N THR A 674 -26.53 -22.47 -9.55
CA THR A 674 -27.23 -23.67 -10.04
C THR A 674 -28.75 -23.56 -9.85
N ARG A 675 -29.21 -23.01 -8.72
CA ARG A 675 -30.64 -22.75 -8.47
C ARG A 675 -31.19 -21.68 -9.40
N GLN A 676 -30.45 -20.59 -9.60
CA GLN A 676 -30.83 -19.50 -10.50
C GLN A 676 -30.91 -19.95 -11.96
N MET A 677 -30.07 -20.90 -12.38
CA MET A 677 -30.06 -21.46 -13.73
C MET A 677 -31.30 -22.29 -14.09
N ARG A 678 -32.05 -22.81 -13.11
CA ARG A 678 -33.20 -23.71 -13.38
C ARG A 678 -34.36 -23.04 -14.13
N GLY A 679 -34.31 -21.73 -14.38
CA GLY A 679 -35.18 -21.07 -15.32
C GLY A 679 -36.63 -20.90 -14.85
N ALA A 680 -37.38 -20.03 -15.50
CA ALA A 680 -38.80 -19.84 -15.22
C ALA A 680 -39.67 -20.95 -15.82
N GLU A 681 -40.78 -21.29 -15.13
CA GLU A 681 -41.80 -22.21 -15.63
C GLU A 681 -42.43 -21.71 -16.94
N THR A 682 -42.88 -22.62 -17.81
CA THR A 682 -43.59 -22.29 -19.06
C THR A 682 -44.73 -21.29 -18.84
N VAL A 683 -45.40 -21.35 -17.68
CA VAL A 683 -46.48 -20.44 -17.29
C VAL A 683 -46.02 -18.97 -17.24
N ALA A 684 -44.79 -18.69 -16.80
CA ALA A 684 -44.26 -17.33 -16.70
C ALA A 684 -43.94 -16.70 -18.08
N THR A 685 -43.96 -17.50 -19.15
CA THR A 685 -43.64 -17.06 -20.52
C THR A 685 -44.86 -17.05 -21.46
N LEU A 686 -46.04 -17.40 -20.93
CA LEU A 686 -47.31 -17.27 -21.65
C LEU A 686 -47.54 -15.81 -22.07
N GLY A 687 -47.87 -15.58 -23.34
CA GLY A 687 -48.06 -14.25 -23.92
C GLY A 687 -46.78 -13.57 -24.46
N LEU A 688 -45.63 -14.27 -24.44
CA LEU A 688 -44.35 -13.79 -24.97
C LEU A 688 -43.85 -14.64 -26.15
N GLU A 689 -44.77 -15.23 -26.93
CA GLU A 689 -44.44 -16.20 -27.98
C GLU A 689 -43.61 -15.61 -29.12
N ASN A 690 -43.79 -14.32 -29.43
CA ASN A 690 -42.97 -13.62 -30.41
C ASN A 690 -41.52 -13.49 -29.94
N GLY A 691 -41.33 -13.05 -28.68
CA GLY A 691 -40.01 -12.94 -28.07
C GLY A 691 -39.29 -14.28 -27.97
N ARG A 692 -40.03 -15.34 -27.62
CA ARG A 692 -39.52 -16.72 -27.64
C ARG A 692 -39.04 -17.14 -29.03
N ARG A 693 -39.87 -16.95 -30.06
CA ARG A 693 -39.49 -17.31 -31.45
C ARG A 693 -38.26 -16.54 -31.91
N ALA A 694 -38.15 -15.25 -31.58
CA ALA A 694 -36.98 -14.44 -31.89
C ALA A 694 -35.73 -14.98 -31.17
N PHE A 695 -35.84 -15.32 -29.89
CA PHE A 695 -34.75 -15.92 -29.12
C PHE A 695 -34.31 -17.28 -29.67
N ASP A 696 -35.26 -18.16 -29.97
CA ASP A 696 -34.98 -19.50 -30.49
C ASP A 696 -34.27 -19.44 -31.84
N ALA A 697 -34.64 -18.48 -32.70
CA ALA A 697 -34.04 -18.30 -34.02
C ALA A 697 -32.66 -17.63 -33.98
N ALA A 698 -32.47 -16.62 -33.12
CA ALA A 698 -31.29 -15.74 -33.16
C ALA A 698 -30.28 -15.98 -32.03
N CYS A 699 -30.72 -16.46 -30.87
CA CYS A 699 -29.94 -16.45 -29.63
C CYS A 699 -29.68 -17.85 -29.07
N ALA A 700 -30.62 -18.79 -29.21
CA ALA A 700 -30.58 -20.09 -28.54
C ALA A 700 -29.37 -20.95 -28.93
N VAL A 701 -28.84 -20.82 -30.15
CA VAL A 701 -27.63 -21.55 -30.58
C VAL A 701 -26.42 -21.22 -29.72
N CYS A 702 -26.40 -20.03 -29.08
CA CYS A 702 -25.36 -19.53 -28.19
C CYS A 702 -25.77 -19.52 -26.71
N HIS A 703 -27.03 -19.23 -26.40
CA HIS A 703 -27.47 -18.93 -25.03
C HIS A 703 -28.45 -19.97 -24.43
N ALA A 704 -28.73 -21.07 -25.13
CA ALA A 704 -29.53 -22.17 -24.56
C ALA A 704 -28.82 -22.83 -23.36
N GLU A 705 -29.62 -23.48 -22.49
CA GLU A 705 -29.16 -24.10 -21.23
C GLU A 705 -28.05 -25.14 -21.40
N SER A 706 -27.93 -25.76 -22.57
CA SER A 706 -26.84 -26.69 -22.88
C SER A 706 -25.51 -26.02 -23.26
N GLY A 707 -25.44 -24.68 -23.25
CA GLY A 707 -24.26 -23.90 -23.67
C GLY A 707 -24.02 -23.87 -25.19
N GLY A 708 -24.85 -24.54 -25.98
CA GLY A 708 -24.73 -24.65 -27.45
C GLY A 708 -23.37 -25.20 -27.94
N VAL A 709 -23.07 -25.08 -29.24
CA VAL A 709 -21.84 -25.64 -29.86
C VAL A 709 -20.58 -24.85 -29.46
N GLY A 710 -19.64 -25.49 -28.76
CA GLY A 710 -18.50 -24.86 -28.05
C GLY A 710 -17.36 -24.26 -28.87
N HIS A 711 -17.56 -23.93 -30.15
CA HIS A 711 -16.49 -23.41 -31.03
C HIS A 711 -16.44 -21.88 -31.16
N PHE A 712 -17.32 -21.12 -30.48
CA PHE A 712 -17.50 -19.68 -30.68
C PHE A 712 -17.16 -18.81 -29.45
N GLY A 713 -16.24 -19.25 -28.59
CA GLY A 713 -15.85 -18.53 -27.37
C GLY A 713 -16.71 -18.88 -26.15
N VAL A 714 -16.71 -18.00 -25.14
CA VAL A 714 -17.43 -18.25 -23.88
C VAL A 714 -18.93 -18.03 -24.05
N ARG A 715 -19.73 -18.81 -23.32
CA ARG A 715 -21.19 -18.87 -23.46
C ARG A 715 -21.83 -18.43 -22.14
N PRO A 716 -21.99 -17.13 -21.89
CA PRO A 716 -22.54 -16.66 -20.64
C PRO A 716 -23.98 -17.14 -20.49
N LEU A 717 -24.27 -17.68 -19.31
CA LEU A 717 -25.61 -18.13 -18.95
C LEU A 717 -26.47 -16.91 -18.64
N MET A 718 -27.56 -16.74 -19.40
CA MET A 718 -28.41 -15.55 -19.30
C MET A 718 -29.03 -15.35 -17.91
N GLY A 719 -29.36 -16.45 -17.20
CA GLY A 719 -29.92 -16.39 -15.84
C GLY A 719 -28.95 -15.83 -14.79
N LEU A 720 -27.66 -15.84 -15.08
CA LEU A 720 -26.60 -15.36 -14.18
C LEU A 720 -26.06 -13.98 -14.60
N ASN A 721 -26.45 -13.50 -15.79
CA ASN A 721 -26.02 -12.20 -16.27
C ASN A 721 -26.77 -11.07 -15.53
N THR A 722 -26.00 -10.18 -14.90
CA THR A 722 -26.54 -9.05 -14.14
C THR A 722 -27.42 -8.12 -14.99
N SER A 723 -27.13 -7.94 -16.29
CA SER A 723 -27.95 -7.10 -17.18
C SER A 723 -29.40 -7.60 -17.34
N VAL A 724 -29.63 -8.91 -17.19
CA VAL A 724 -30.95 -9.53 -17.27
C VAL A 724 -31.74 -9.33 -15.97
N SER A 725 -31.06 -9.20 -14.83
CA SER A 725 -31.65 -9.04 -13.49
C SER A 725 -31.73 -7.59 -13.02
N GLN A 726 -31.04 -6.65 -13.67
CA GLN A 726 -31.09 -5.23 -13.37
C GLN A 726 -32.50 -4.60 -13.42
N ALA A 727 -32.67 -3.50 -12.68
CA ALA A 727 -33.94 -2.77 -12.63
C ALA A 727 -34.27 -2.05 -13.95
N ALA A 728 -33.25 -1.54 -14.64
CA ALA A 728 -33.38 -0.90 -15.95
C ALA A 728 -33.02 -1.89 -17.08
N PRO A 729 -33.73 -1.87 -18.22
CA PRO A 729 -33.45 -2.75 -19.35
C PRO A 729 -32.28 -2.27 -20.22
N ASP A 730 -31.74 -1.08 -19.96
CA ASP A 730 -30.81 -0.37 -20.84
C ASP A 730 -29.58 -1.19 -21.23
N ASN A 731 -28.88 -1.80 -20.27
CA ASN A 731 -27.68 -2.58 -20.55
C ASN A 731 -27.98 -3.79 -21.45
N LEU A 732 -29.04 -4.54 -21.17
CA LEU A 732 -29.43 -5.68 -22.00
C LEU A 732 -29.80 -5.22 -23.41
N LEU A 733 -30.62 -4.17 -23.53
CA LEU A 733 -31.02 -3.64 -24.83
C LEU A 733 -29.82 -3.12 -25.63
N ARG A 734 -28.85 -2.45 -25.01
CA ARG A 734 -27.61 -2.01 -25.68
C ARG A 734 -26.82 -3.20 -26.23
N VAL A 735 -26.65 -4.26 -25.44
CA VAL A 735 -25.99 -5.49 -25.91
C VAL A 735 -26.77 -6.15 -27.05
N LEU A 736 -28.11 -6.18 -26.99
CA LEU A 736 -28.92 -6.72 -28.09
C LEU A 736 -28.85 -5.87 -29.36
N HIS A 737 -28.79 -4.54 -29.24
CA HIS A 737 -28.68 -3.62 -30.37
C HIS A 737 -27.31 -3.71 -31.04
N HIS A 738 -26.24 -3.59 -30.26
CA HIS A 738 -24.88 -3.36 -30.75
C HIS A 738 -24.00 -4.61 -30.76
N GLY A 739 -24.38 -5.65 -30.00
CA GLY A 739 -23.55 -6.83 -29.82
C GLY A 739 -22.30 -6.56 -28.97
N ILE A 740 -21.35 -7.48 -29.06
CA ILE A 740 -20.00 -7.40 -28.48
C ILE A 740 -19.02 -7.70 -29.61
N ALA A 741 -18.74 -6.68 -30.43
CA ALA A 741 -17.85 -6.78 -31.58
C ALA A 741 -16.36 -6.67 -31.20
N GLN A 742 -16.07 -6.08 -30.04
CA GLN A 742 -14.72 -5.98 -29.48
C GLN A 742 -14.77 -6.50 -28.04
N PRO A 743 -14.64 -7.83 -27.84
CA PRO A 743 -14.57 -8.39 -26.50
C PRO A 743 -13.30 -7.93 -25.79
N ALA A 744 -13.29 -7.99 -24.46
CA ALA A 744 -12.12 -7.63 -23.66
C ALA A 744 -10.87 -8.46 -24.02
N THR A 745 -11.08 -9.70 -24.46
CA THR A 745 -10.05 -10.64 -24.87
C THR A 745 -10.58 -11.53 -26.00
N ASP A 746 -9.70 -11.97 -26.90
CA ASP A 746 -10.09 -12.73 -28.11
C ASP A 746 -10.79 -14.07 -27.80
N HIS A 747 -10.46 -14.69 -26.67
CA HIS A 747 -11.01 -16.00 -26.28
C HIS A 747 -12.49 -15.95 -25.87
N LEU A 748 -13.04 -14.76 -25.61
CA LEU A 748 -14.45 -14.60 -25.25
C LEU A 748 -15.37 -14.84 -26.44
N GLY A 749 -14.88 -14.69 -27.67
CA GLY A 749 -15.69 -14.73 -28.87
C GLY A 749 -16.54 -13.47 -29.05
N TYR A 750 -17.23 -13.38 -30.19
CA TYR A 750 -18.02 -12.22 -30.58
C TYR A 750 -19.51 -12.48 -30.42
N MET A 751 -20.27 -11.45 -30.03
CA MET A 751 -21.73 -11.47 -30.05
C MET A 751 -22.23 -10.51 -31.14
N PRO A 752 -23.05 -10.97 -32.11
CA PRO A 752 -23.61 -10.08 -33.12
C PRO A 752 -24.62 -9.10 -32.51
N GLY A 753 -24.68 -7.89 -33.06
CA GLY A 753 -25.75 -6.93 -32.78
C GLY A 753 -26.97 -7.17 -33.67
N PHE A 754 -28.16 -6.95 -33.12
CA PHE A 754 -29.44 -7.17 -33.79
C PHE A 754 -30.23 -5.88 -34.02
N GLY A 755 -29.63 -4.72 -33.78
CA GLY A 755 -30.28 -3.42 -33.98
C GLY A 755 -30.83 -3.26 -35.39
N GLU A 756 -30.07 -3.64 -36.42
CA GLU A 756 -30.53 -3.55 -37.82
C GLU A 756 -31.51 -4.65 -38.24
N ALA A 757 -31.57 -5.75 -37.47
CA ALA A 757 -32.40 -6.92 -37.80
C ALA A 757 -33.79 -6.87 -37.14
N PHE A 758 -33.92 -6.24 -35.98
CA PHE A 758 -35.17 -6.13 -35.24
C PHE A 758 -35.62 -4.68 -35.08
N ASP A 759 -36.91 -4.43 -35.30
CA ASP A 759 -37.54 -3.16 -34.93
C ASP A 759 -37.68 -3.01 -33.40
N ASP A 760 -38.06 -1.82 -32.92
CA ASP A 760 -38.13 -1.55 -31.48
C ASP A 760 -39.21 -2.36 -30.75
N ARG A 761 -40.26 -2.81 -31.45
CA ARG A 761 -41.30 -3.67 -30.88
C ARG A 761 -40.77 -5.10 -30.73
N GLN A 762 -40.11 -5.63 -31.76
CA GLN A 762 -39.48 -6.95 -31.74
C GLN A 762 -38.38 -7.01 -30.67
N MET A 763 -37.58 -5.95 -30.53
CA MET A 763 -36.57 -5.85 -29.48
C MET A 763 -37.20 -5.85 -28.08
N ALA A 764 -38.32 -5.13 -27.90
CA ALA A 764 -39.07 -5.13 -26.66
C ALA A 764 -39.64 -6.51 -26.31
N GLU A 765 -40.23 -7.21 -27.28
CA GLU A 765 -40.77 -8.56 -27.11
C GLU A 765 -39.67 -9.56 -26.74
N LEU A 766 -38.50 -9.47 -27.39
CA LEU A 766 -37.33 -10.30 -27.08
C LEU A 766 -36.80 -10.03 -25.66
N ALA A 767 -36.59 -8.77 -25.29
CA ALA A 767 -36.11 -8.41 -23.96
C ALA A 767 -37.10 -8.83 -22.85
N ALA A 768 -38.40 -8.67 -23.08
CA ALA A 768 -39.45 -9.12 -22.16
C ALA A 768 -39.40 -10.65 -21.96
N TYR A 769 -39.24 -11.42 -23.04
CA TYR A 769 -39.07 -12.87 -22.97
C TYR A 769 -37.82 -13.27 -22.18
N ILE A 770 -36.66 -12.67 -22.49
CA ILE A 770 -35.40 -12.96 -21.79
C ILE A 770 -35.55 -12.69 -20.28
N ARG A 771 -36.11 -11.53 -19.91
CA ARG A 771 -36.38 -11.17 -18.51
C ARG A 771 -37.27 -12.19 -17.81
N ALA A 772 -38.40 -12.53 -18.42
CA ALA A 772 -39.37 -13.46 -17.84
C ALA A 772 -38.78 -14.87 -17.68
N ARG A 773 -37.99 -15.34 -18.66
CA ARG A 773 -37.41 -16.69 -18.66
C ARG A 773 -36.21 -16.86 -17.72
N TYR A 774 -35.37 -15.84 -17.62
CA TYR A 774 -34.06 -15.93 -16.97
C TYR A 774 -33.95 -15.13 -15.66
N ALA A 775 -34.90 -14.24 -15.38
CA ALA A 775 -35.01 -13.54 -14.10
C ALA A 775 -36.47 -13.48 -13.60
N PRO A 776 -37.15 -14.63 -13.41
CA PRO A 776 -38.57 -14.67 -13.04
C PRO A 776 -38.90 -14.03 -11.68
N GLY A 777 -37.93 -13.96 -10.77
CA GLY A 777 -38.10 -13.29 -9.48
C GLY A 777 -38.12 -11.77 -9.57
N GLN A 778 -37.86 -11.20 -10.75
CA GLN A 778 -37.78 -9.76 -10.94
C GLN A 778 -39.03 -9.19 -11.64
N PRO A 779 -39.44 -7.94 -11.32
CA PRO A 779 -40.55 -7.30 -12.00
C PRO A 779 -40.31 -7.15 -13.51
N ALA A 780 -41.39 -7.26 -14.29
CA ALA A 780 -41.38 -6.96 -15.71
C ALA A 780 -41.02 -5.49 -15.95
N TRP A 781 -40.14 -5.25 -16.92
CA TRP A 781 -39.78 -3.90 -17.35
C TRP A 781 -40.94 -3.21 -18.07
N ARG A 782 -41.00 -1.88 -17.95
CA ARG A 782 -41.99 -1.04 -18.62
C ARG A 782 -41.33 -0.26 -19.75
N ASN A 783 -42.12 0.19 -20.73
CA ASN A 783 -41.69 1.10 -21.79
C ASN A 783 -40.47 0.59 -22.60
N LEU A 784 -40.41 -0.73 -22.83
CA LEU A 784 -39.27 -1.37 -23.52
C LEU A 784 -39.09 -0.84 -24.95
N ALA A 785 -40.17 -0.66 -25.71
CA ALA A 785 -40.10 -0.17 -27.09
C ALA A 785 -39.57 1.28 -27.16
N GLU A 786 -40.02 2.15 -26.25
CA GLU A 786 -39.53 3.53 -26.15
C GLU A 786 -38.04 3.57 -25.78
N THR A 787 -37.62 2.66 -24.89
CA THR A 787 -36.22 2.55 -24.45
C THR A 787 -35.34 2.01 -25.59
N SER A 788 -35.82 1.00 -26.33
CA SER A 788 -35.16 0.51 -27.56
C SER A 788 -34.97 1.63 -28.57
N ALA A 789 -36.02 2.42 -28.82
CA ALA A 789 -35.96 3.55 -29.75
C ALA A 789 -34.98 4.63 -29.29
N ARG A 790 -34.86 4.88 -27.97
CA ARG A 790 -33.86 5.80 -27.41
C ARG A 790 -32.45 5.30 -27.66
N ILE A 791 -32.16 4.03 -27.37
CA ILE A 791 -30.83 3.41 -27.56
C ILE A 791 -30.44 3.45 -29.04
N ARG A 792 -31.36 3.09 -29.94
CA ARG A 792 -31.14 3.15 -31.38
C ARG A 792 -30.72 4.55 -31.86
N ARG A 793 -31.35 5.60 -31.33
CA ARG A 793 -31.02 7.00 -31.68
C ARG A 793 -29.70 7.49 -31.09
N ALA A 794 -29.25 6.92 -29.97
CA ALA A 794 -28.01 7.31 -29.32
C ALA A 794 -26.75 6.89 -30.12
N GLY A 795 -26.87 5.90 -31.01
CA GLY A 795 -25.74 5.36 -31.77
C GLY A 795 -24.84 4.44 -30.92
N VAL A 796 -23.82 3.86 -31.57
CA VAL A 796 -22.77 3.09 -30.88
C VAL A 796 -21.79 4.10 -30.28
N HIS A 797 -21.59 4.06 -28.95
CA HIS A 797 -20.51 4.78 -28.27
C HIS A 797 -19.32 3.85 -28.09
#